data_AF-A0A954VWC4-F1
#
_entry.id   AF-A0A954VWC4-F1
#
_cell.length_a   1.000
_cell.length_b   1.000
_cell.length_c   1.000
_cell.angle_alpha   90.00
_cell.angle_beta   90.00
_cell.angle_gamma   90.00
#
_symmetry.space_group_name_H-M   'P 1'
#
loop_
_entity.id
_entity.type
_entity.pdbx_description
1 polymer ?
#
loop_
_entity_poly.entity_id
_entity_poly.type
_entity_poly.pdbx_seq_one_letter_code
_entity_poly.pdbx_strand_id
1 'polypeptide(L)'
;AIGFLGVLQHEVKYDGADITAEEVEPIVYSSDPNFRPSDLEVGGDGALYVADWSNALIGHMQHNMRDPNRDHEHGRIYRVTYEGRDLLQPVKLKNKPIPEVLNALFAKENGVRYRARLELSGRQTEDVLADVAKFVGKLNPEKTDDAQAMLECLWVHEEHRVPNVALVQALSQKATDGRVRAAAIRTLGHWGQKVTDWQPILAAAAEDESALVRAEAVKAAVSFTGLAAAEVIFEVANHPLDPELETVLNYAKNQIQVDSVVQDAIKAGKSVSAAAQKYVLRNASVEDLLKLERSEAVYRAILERPTATVDNIREAISGLSGDAGKQLDVLLQTIKQFDANQIDANLAAMGQLLASQSPAALSSVLDSVKQLATEAQSDEVRQAAYAAWITAIGSGKEIFAKAAASKDRLKDVLLSVSLVPSESLRAELFESVRPLLSKLPANLAAERSGATLAQPGIKVDYFQPNPNNVALETLADLKPAASGIVPEIVFDVPQLIRRDEFALRFTGSILIEKAGRYRFFISSDDGSRLYINNELVIDNDGLHGMVEKSGRINLAAGTHSIAVTYFDNGGGDGLQVAWAGPGFRKQAIPNSVLSVAESDTLHDIAIGVLDSIPGYAAEKFDSLAELIQANRYRVSAVRALLQVPTDAWPVEKSATLAETLASYVGEIPASLRTGKEALEAMRLTDMLAARLPDEQRLAFQARLSDLAVNVIRIGTVPHRMIYDKERMVIQAGKPVEFVFSNTDNMPHNFAIVQPGSLEEIGLMAEATSQEPDALARHYVPKSDKVMLSSRLLQPTETQAISFEAPSEPGVYPYVCTYPGHWRRMYGALYVVADLKQYLADPDAYLAANPLPLQDELLKYNARNTEWAFDDLAPSSMTLAIGHGDHADHQHATEARNFEVGKSVFKAASCVSCHQLGGEGIQFGPELAKLDMEKNKPTHILESLLDPSKVIDDKYRSYTFVLDSGQSITGMILDETDTEVKVIIDPIAKPEPTVLKKSQIEERIKSPVSVMPLGLANKLSREEILDLIAYVHSGGDPKHAVFAGGHDHDH
;
A
#
# COMPACT_ATOMS: atom_id res chain seq x y z
N ALA A 1 25.75 -21.39 7.06
CA ALA A 1 26.53 -20.91 8.22
C ALA A 1 25.66 -19.96 9.03
N ILE A 2 25.69 -20.00 10.36
CA ILE A 2 24.86 -19.13 11.21
C ILE A 2 25.63 -17.82 11.46
N GLY A 3 25.39 -16.80 10.63
CA GLY A 3 25.82 -15.41 10.84
C GLY A 3 27.33 -15.12 10.81
N PHE A 4 27.68 -13.84 11.02
CA PHE A 4 29.05 -13.36 11.18
C PHE A 4 29.62 -13.78 12.54
N LEU A 5 30.83 -14.36 12.56
CA LEU A 5 31.47 -14.91 13.77
C LEU A 5 32.51 -13.93 14.31
N GLY A 6 32.06 -12.79 14.81
CA GLY A 6 32.93 -11.69 15.16
C GLY A 6 32.29 -10.57 15.96
N VAL A 7 33.12 -9.60 16.34
CA VAL A 7 32.74 -8.33 16.95
C VAL A 7 32.89 -7.25 15.87
N LEU A 8 31.76 -6.75 15.39
CA LEU A 8 31.71 -5.67 14.41
C LEU A 8 32.16 -4.35 15.02
N GLN A 9 32.77 -3.51 14.20
CA GLN A 9 33.12 -2.14 14.53
C GLN A 9 32.30 -1.21 13.66
N HIS A 10 31.85 -0.07 14.21
CA HIS A 10 31.18 0.96 13.43
C HIS A 10 31.79 2.32 13.71
N GLU A 11 31.93 3.13 12.66
CA GLU A 11 32.22 4.55 12.77
C GLU A 11 30.89 5.32 12.86
N VAL A 12 30.69 6.03 13.97
CA VAL A 12 29.48 6.83 14.19
C VAL A 12 29.63 8.19 13.49
N LYS A 13 28.65 8.53 12.66
CA LYS A 13 28.55 9.82 11.95
C LYS A 13 27.34 10.59 12.45
N TYR A 14 27.52 11.89 12.62
CA TYR A 14 26.46 12.82 12.97
C TYR A 14 26.12 13.65 11.73
N ASP A 15 24.90 13.50 11.21
CA ASP A 15 24.37 14.35 10.14
C ASP A 15 23.20 15.15 10.72
N GLY A 16 23.51 16.36 11.19
CA GLY A 16 22.56 17.13 11.98
C GLY A 16 22.24 16.44 13.32
N ALA A 17 20.96 16.15 13.55
CA ALA A 17 20.47 15.38 14.70
C ALA A 17 20.47 13.87 14.46
N ASP A 18 20.55 13.42 13.21
CA ASP A 18 20.59 12.01 12.86
C ASP A 18 21.96 11.40 13.20
N ILE A 19 21.93 10.20 13.78
CA ILE A 19 23.10 9.45 14.20
C ILE A 19 23.14 8.18 13.38
N THR A 20 24.01 8.17 12.39
CA THR A 20 24.24 7.00 11.54
C THR A 20 25.53 6.30 11.95
N ALA A 21 25.66 5.04 11.57
CA ALA A 21 26.86 4.26 11.83
C ALA A 21 27.22 3.48 10.57
N GLU A 22 28.49 3.56 10.16
CA GLU A 22 29.02 2.80 9.04
C GLU A 22 29.87 1.66 9.59
N GLU A 23 29.58 0.42 9.18
CA GLU A 23 30.42 -0.71 9.54
C GLU A 23 31.83 -0.52 8.98
N VAL A 24 32.84 -0.65 9.84
CA VAL A 24 34.26 -0.61 9.47
C VAL A 24 34.91 -1.94 9.82
N GLU A 25 36.23 -2.07 9.61
CA GLU A 25 36.96 -3.32 9.84
C GLU A 25 36.63 -3.92 11.23
N PRO A 26 36.11 -5.15 11.30
CA PRO A 26 35.73 -5.78 12.56
C PRO A 26 36.89 -5.91 13.54
N ILE A 27 36.63 -5.69 14.83
CA ILE A 27 37.66 -5.73 15.88
C ILE A 27 38.25 -7.13 16.03
N VAL A 28 37.40 -8.15 15.98
CA VAL A 28 37.78 -9.56 16.09
C VAL A 28 36.84 -10.40 15.24
N TYR A 29 37.38 -11.34 14.47
CA TYR A 29 36.60 -12.41 13.84
C TYR A 29 37.36 -13.73 13.96
N SER A 30 36.65 -14.86 13.88
CA SER A 30 37.25 -16.19 14.02
C SER A 30 36.78 -17.15 12.95
N SER A 31 37.69 -18.00 12.48
CA SER A 31 37.36 -19.15 11.63
C SER A 31 36.82 -20.34 12.43
N ASP A 32 36.85 -20.28 13.77
CA ASP A 32 36.26 -21.31 14.63
C ASP A 32 34.72 -21.24 14.54
N PRO A 33 34.05 -22.29 14.03
CA PRO A 33 32.61 -22.29 13.87
C PRO A 33 31.86 -22.20 15.21
N ASN A 34 32.53 -22.40 16.34
CA ASN A 34 31.97 -22.28 17.68
C ASN A 34 32.20 -20.90 18.33
N PHE A 35 32.97 -19.99 17.71
CA PHE A 35 33.17 -18.63 18.24
C PHE A 35 31.88 -17.81 18.13
N ARG A 36 31.34 -17.39 19.27
CA ARG A 36 30.07 -16.65 19.40
C ARG A 36 30.22 -15.61 20.50
N PRO A 37 30.76 -14.42 20.18
CA PRO A 37 30.81 -13.33 21.14
C PRO A 37 29.39 -12.98 21.57
N SER A 38 29.13 -13.05 22.87
CA SER A 38 27.81 -12.80 23.46
C SER A 38 27.72 -11.46 24.18
N ASP A 39 28.86 -10.89 24.57
CA ASP A 39 28.93 -9.61 25.27
C ASP A 39 30.32 -8.96 25.13
N LEU A 40 30.39 -7.63 25.31
CA LEU A 40 31.63 -6.86 25.29
C LEU A 40 31.59 -5.67 26.27
N GLU A 41 32.72 -5.37 26.92
CA GLU A 41 32.83 -4.27 27.88
C GLU A 41 34.25 -3.69 27.91
N VAL A 42 34.38 -2.38 28.17
CA VAL A 42 35.70 -1.77 28.38
C VAL A 42 36.07 -1.90 29.86
N GLY A 43 37.12 -2.69 30.14
CA GLY A 43 37.60 -2.96 31.48
C GLY A 43 38.16 -1.74 32.19
N GLY A 44 38.29 -1.83 33.52
CA GLY A 44 38.87 -0.76 34.34
C GLY A 44 40.36 -0.48 34.09
N ASP A 45 41.00 -1.32 33.29
CA ASP A 45 42.34 -1.23 32.75
C ASP A 45 42.40 -0.66 31.31
N GLY A 46 41.25 -0.27 30.74
CA GLY A 46 41.13 0.29 29.40
C GLY A 46 41.19 -0.73 28.26
N ALA A 47 41.25 -2.04 28.56
CA ALA A 47 41.18 -3.09 27.54
C ALA A 47 39.72 -3.40 27.16
N LEU A 48 39.47 -3.84 25.93
CA LEU A 48 38.16 -4.35 25.53
C LEU A 48 38.08 -5.84 25.88
N TYR A 49 37.11 -6.22 26.69
CA TYR A 49 36.84 -7.61 27.04
C TYR A 49 35.70 -8.14 26.20
N VAL A 50 35.87 -9.31 25.58
CA VAL A 50 34.85 -9.99 24.79
C VAL A 50 34.54 -11.34 25.45
N ALA A 51 33.30 -11.52 25.87
CA ALA A 51 32.81 -12.78 26.40
C ALA A 51 32.28 -13.64 25.25
N ASP A 52 32.73 -14.88 25.17
CA ASP A 52 32.35 -15.82 24.13
C ASP A 52 31.81 -17.10 24.75
N TRP A 53 30.55 -17.38 24.41
CA TRP A 53 29.81 -18.53 24.93
C TRP A 53 30.38 -19.86 24.41
N SER A 54 31.02 -19.89 23.24
CA SER A 54 31.79 -21.05 22.74
C SER A 54 31.14 -22.43 22.96
N ASN A 55 30.03 -22.74 22.28
CA ASN A 55 29.35 -24.03 22.40
C ASN A 55 29.09 -24.69 21.04
N ALA A 56 29.32 -25.99 20.95
CA ALA A 56 29.11 -26.77 19.73
C ALA A 56 27.61 -27.00 19.40
N LEU A 57 26.75 -27.01 20.43
CA LEU A 57 25.32 -27.20 20.27
C LEU A 57 24.56 -25.86 20.27
N ILE A 58 23.99 -25.53 19.12
CA ILE A 58 23.27 -24.27 18.86
C ILE A 58 21.80 -24.61 18.63
N GLY A 59 20.87 -24.01 19.39
CA GLY A 59 19.43 -24.20 19.12
C GLY A 59 18.49 -23.72 20.22
N HIS A 60 17.25 -23.42 19.83
CA HIS A 60 16.12 -23.08 20.71
C HIS A 60 15.52 -24.37 21.34
N MET A 61 16.29 -25.05 22.18
CA MET A 61 15.92 -26.32 22.82
C MET A 61 15.64 -27.52 21.89
N GLN A 62 16.06 -27.49 20.62
CA GLN A 62 15.98 -28.65 19.72
C GLN A 62 16.89 -29.81 20.16
N HIS A 63 17.97 -29.47 20.88
CA HIS A 63 18.86 -30.43 21.54
C HIS A 63 18.55 -30.43 23.04
N ASN A 64 18.50 -31.63 23.62
CA ASN A 64 18.24 -31.81 25.06
C ASN A 64 19.25 -30.98 25.88
N MET A 65 18.80 -30.35 26.97
CA MET A 65 19.70 -29.64 27.90
C MET A 65 20.76 -30.56 28.53
N ARG A 66 20.56 -31.88 28.49
CA ARG A 66 21.49 -32.92 28.96
C ARG A 66 22.34 -33.53 27.84
N ASP A 67 22.34 -32.95 26.64
CA ASP A 67 23.17 -33.46 25.55
C ASP A 67 24.65 -33.42 25.95
N PRO A 68 25.38 -34.55 25.90
CA PRO A 68 26.76 -34.62 26.39
C PRO A 68 27.74 -33.77 25.57
N ASN A 69 27.35 -33.30 24.38
CA ASN A 69 28.16 -32.39 23.57
C ASN A 69 28.00 -30.91 23.98
N ARG A 70 27.14 -30.59 24.95
CA ARG A 70 27.01 -29.25 25.50
C ARG A 70 28.19 -28.98 26.44
N ASP A 71 28.96 -27.94 26.16
CA ASP A 71 30.05 -27.54 27.07
C ASP A 71 29.45 -26.94 28.36
N HIS A 72 29.80 -27.54 29.50
CA HIS A 72 29.37 -27.15 30.84
C HIS A 72 30.53 -26.66 31.72
N GLU A 73 31.76 -26.72 31.21
CA GLU A 73 32.97 -26.54 32.00
C GLU A 73 33.81 -25.35 31.50
N HIS A 74 33.70 -24.98 30.22
CA HIS A 74 34.54 -23.96 29.62
C HIS A 74 33.73 -22.75 29.11
N GLY A 75 34.36 -21.58 29.22
CA GLY A 75 33.94 -20.34 28.58
C GLY A 75 35.19 -19.55 28.18
N ARG A 76 35.09 -18.68 27.17
CA ARG A 76 36.24 -17.92 26.66
C ARG A 76 36.04 -16.43 26.92
N ILE A 77 37.07 -15.79 27.46
CA ILE A 77 37.14 -14.33 27.60
C ILE A 77 38.39 -13.86 26.87
N TYR A 78 38.20 -12.99 25.88
CA TYR A 78 39.28 -12.35 25.16
C TYR A 78 39.51 -10.96 25.75
N ARG A 79 40.77 -10.61 25.99
CA ARG A 79 41.19 -9.27 26.39
C ARG A 79 41.94 -8.65 25.22
N VAL A 80 41.29 -7.71 24.54
CA VAL A 80 41.79 -7.04 23.34
C VAL A 80 42.47 -5.74 23.75
N THR A 81 43.73 -5.57 23.35
CA THR A 81 44.56 -4.40 23.66
C THR A 81 45.24 -3.87 22.40
N TYR A 82 45.40 -2.55 22.32
CA TYR A 82 46.19 -1.94 21.27
C TYR A 82 47.69 -2.17 21.51
N GLU A 83 48.42 -2.60 20.50
CA GLU A 83 49.86 -2.91 20.61
C GLU A 83 50.67 -1.66 21.01
N GLY A 84 51.54 -1.80 22.02
CA GLY A 84 52.38 -0.70 22.50
C GLY A 84 51.68 0.36 23.37
N ARG A 85 50.39 0.18 23.70
CA ARG A 85 49.67 1.07 24.62
C ARG A 85 49.64 0.49 26.04
N ASP A 86 50.11 1.26 27.01
CA ASP A 86 50.03 0.89 28.43
C ASP A 86 48.58 0.78 28.90
N LEU A 87 48.33 -0.22 29.75
CA LEU A 87 47.04 -0.43 30.41
C LEU A 87 46.81 0.63 31.49
N LEU A 88 45.56 1.06 31.61
CA LEU A 88 45.14 1.99 32.66
C LEU A 88 45.19 1.31 34.03
N GLN A 89 45.40 2.12 35.06
CA GLN A 89 45.34 1.65 36.44
C GLN A 89 43.92 1.82 36.98
N PRO A 90 43.26 0.75 37.46
CA PRO A 90 41.91 0.83 38.01
C PRO A 90 41.82 1.82 39.18
N VAL A 91 40.91 2.78 39.09
CA VAL A 91 40.69 3.80 40.13
C VAL A 91 39.69 3.29 41.18
N LYS A 92 40.11 3.24 42.46
CA LYS A 92 39.25 2.85 43.58
C LYS A 92 38.57 4.06 44.21
N LEU A 93 37.26 4.20 43.99
CA LEU A 93 36.47 5.37 44.43
C LEU A 93 35.69 5.14 45.74
N LYS A 94 35.36 3.89 46.06
CA LYS A 94 34.58 3.55 47.26
C LYS A 94 35.24 4.09 48.54
N ASN A 95 34.45 4.78 49.36
CA ASN A 95 34.86 5.39 50.64
C ASN A 95 35.89 6.53 50.53
N LYS A 96 36.21 7.03 49.32
CA LYS A 96 37.07 8.21 49.17
C LYS A 96 36.33 9.51 49.56
N PRO A 97 37.01 10.57 50.02
CA PRO A 97 36.36 11.87 50.24
C PRO A 97 35.62 12.38 49.00
N ILE A 98 34.47 13.04 49.18
CA ILE A 98 33.64 13.55 48.06
C ILE A 98 34.48 14.38 47.04
N PRO A 99 35.37 15.30 47.46
CA PRO A 99 36.19 16.05 46.52
C PRO A 99 37.14 15.18 45.66
N GLU A 100 37.63 14.06 46.20
CA GLU A 100 38.48 13.12 45.47
C GLU A 100 37.65 12.33 44.44
N VAL A 101 36.42 11.96 44.78
CA VAL A 101 35.49 11.29 43.85
C VAL A 101 35.05 12.24 42.72
N LEU A 102 34.77 13.51 43.04
CA LEU A 102 34.43 14.52 42.03
C LEU A 102 35.57 14.75 41.04
N ASN A 103 36.83 14.69 41.48
CA ASN A 103 37.97 14.80 40.58
C ASN A 103 38.05 13.66 39.55
N ALA A 104 37.44 12.50 39.82
CA ALA A 104 37.37 11.39 38.87
C ALA A 104 36.41 11.67 37.68
N LEU A 105 35.58 12.72 37.75
CA LEU A 105 34.72 13.13 36.65
C LEU A 105 35.48 13.68 35.44
N PHE A 106 36.77 14.02 35.60
CA PHE A 106 37.68 14.38 34.49
C PHE A 106 38.27 13.17 33.76
N ALA A 107 38.02 11.93 34.21
CA ALA A 107 38.55 10.76 33.54
C ALA A 107 38.03 10.66 32.11
N LYS A 108 38.87 10.24 31.15
CA LYS A 108 38.46 10.08 29.74
C LYS A 108 37.54 8.87 29.55
N GLU A 109 37.66 7.87 30.41
CA GLU A 109 36.92 6.62 30.36
C GLU A 109 35.54 6.79 31.02
N ASN A 110 34.48 6.52 30.25
CA ASN A 110 33.11 6.59 30.75
C ASN A 110 32.90 5.71 32.00
N GLY A 111 33.51 4.51 32.04
CA GLY A 111 33.40 3.61 33.18
C GLY A 111 33.94 4.17 34.50
N VAL A 112 34.93 5.07 34.48
CA VAL A 112 35.42 5.74 35.70
C VAL A 112 34.43 6.83 36.13
N ARG A 113 33.98 7.66 35.19
CA ARG A 113 32.99 8.71 35.47
C ARG A 113 31.66 8.12 35.98
N TYR A 114 31.20 7.03 35.37
CA TYR A 114 29.97 6.33 35.77
C TYR A 114 30.06 5.79 37.20
N ARG A 115 31.17 5.12 37.56
CA ARG A 115 31.39 4.64 38.93
C ARG A 115 31.53 5.78 39.94
N ALA A 116 32.07 6.94 39.52
CA ALA A 116 32.10 8.13 40.37
C ALA A 116 30.69 8.65 40.66
N ARG A 117 29.80 8.72 39.65
CA ARG A 117 28.39 9.09 39.86
C ARG A 117 27.67 8.11 40.78
N LEU A 118 27.78 6.80 40.53
CA LEU A 118 27.23 5.76 41.42
C LEU A 118 27.70 5.87 42.87
N GLU A 119 28.99 6.16 43.07
CA GLU A 119 29.54 6.35 44.42
C GLU A 119 29.01 7.63 45.09
N LEU A 120 28.71 8.67 44.32
CA LEU A 120 28.12 9.92 44.82
C LEU A 120 26.63 9.73 45.14
N SER A 121 25.85 9.07 44.29
CA SER A 121 24.41 8.86 44.54
C SER A 121 24.10 7.95 45.73
N GLY A 122 25.04 7.09 46.12
CA GLY A 122 24.94 6.30 47.35
C GLY A 122 25.16 7.08 48.66
N ARG A 123 25.48 8.38 48.61
CA ARG A 123 25.82 9.21 49.78
C ARG A 123 24.69 10.15 50.18
N GLN A 124 24.84 10.83 51.31
CA GLN A 124 23.87 11.81 51.79
C GLN A 124 23.77 13.00 50.84
N THR A 125 22.55 13.32 50.42
CA THR A 125 22.28 14.32 49.39
C THR A 125 22.82 15.71 49.76
N GLU A 126 22.64 16.18 51.01
CA GLU A 126 23.11 17.53 51.37
C GLU A 126 24.64 17.67 51.25
N ASP A 127 25.38 16.66 51.69
CA ASP A 127 26.84 16.65 51.66
C ASP A 127 27.37 16.64 50.21
N VAL A 128 26.79 15.79 49.36
CA VAL A 128 27.18 15.67 47.95
C VAL A 128 26.89 16.98 47.21
N LEU A 129 25.68 17.52 47.32
CA LEU A 129 25.30 18.71 46.57
C LEU A 129 26.08 19.96 47.05
N ALA A 130 26.42 20.04 48.34
CA ALA A 130 27.27 21.13 48.85
C ALA A 130 28.68 21.11 48.24
N ASP A 131 29.29 19.92 48.11
CA ASP A 131 30.62 19.79 47.51
C ASP A 131 30.59 19.84 45.98
N VAL A 132 29.53 19.34 45.33
CA VAL A 132 29.28 19.56 43.89
C VAL A 132 29.20 21.05 43.58
N ALA A 133 28.46 21.83 44.37
CA ALA A 133 28.37 23.28 44.16
C ALA A 133 29.74 23.98 44.26
N LYS A 134 30.57 23.61 45.25
CA LYS A 134 31.95 24.13 45.39
C LYS A 134 32.86 23.70 44.25
N PHE A 135 32.65 22.49 43.72
CA PHE A 135 33.42 21.94 42.61
C PHE A 135 33.07 22.66 41.31
N VAL A 136 31.78 22.70 40.94
CA VAL A 136 31.26 23.40 39.77
C VAL A 136 31.63 24.88 39.77
N GLY A 137 31.61 25.54 40.94
CA GLY A 137 32.00 26.96 41.07
C GLY A 137 33.45 27.29 40.70
N LYS A 138 34.30 26.28 40.46
CA LYS A 138 35.70 26.43 40.01
C LYS A 138 35.90 26.15 38.52
N LEU A 139 34.87 25.69 37.82
CA LEU A 139 34.93 25.19 36.45
C LEU A 139 34.43 26.25 35.45
N ASN A 140 34.93 26.19 34.22
CA ASN A 140 34.46 27.04 33.13
C ASN A 140 33.71 26.20 32.08
N PRO A 141 32.39 26.40 31.86
CA PRO A 141 31.63 25.64 30.88
C PRO A 141 32.10 25.85 29.43
N GLU A 142 32.88 26.88 29.12
CA GLU A 142 33.45 27.07 27.77
C GLU A 142 34.66 26.18 27.50
N LYS A 143 35.22 25.51 28.51
CA LYS A 143 36.30 24.54 28.34
C LYS A 143 35.73 23.13 28.27
N THR A 144 36.08 22.38 27.23
CA THR A 144 35.51 21.05 26.95
C THR A 144 35.56 20.08 28.14
N ASP A 145 36.72 19.92 28.78
CA ASP A 145 36.86 18.98 29.91
C ASP A 145 36.08 19.43 31.15
N ASP A 146 36.07 20.74 31.43
CA ASP A 146 35.29 21.34 32.53
C ASP A 146 33.79 21.18 32.27
N ALA A 147 33.34 21.42 31.03
CA ALA A 147 31.94 21.28 30.61
C ALA A 147 31.47 19.84 30.73
N GLN A 148 32.31 18.87 30.34
CA GLN A 148 32.02 17.45 30.54
C GLN A 148 31.89 17.13 32.04
N ALA A 149 32.84 17.55 32.87
CA ALA A 149 32.76 17.30 34.31
C ALA A 149 31.55 17.97 34.97
N MET A 150 31.18 19.17 34.52
CA MET A 150 29.96 19.86 34.94
C MET A 150 28.69 19.12 34.51
N LEU A 151 28.65 18.52 33.31
CA LEU A 151 27.56 17.66 32.86
C LEU A 151 27.45 16.40 33.72
N GLU A 152 28.57 15.79 34.10
CA GLU A 152 28.54 14.66 35.04
C GLU A 152 27.95 15.07 36.41
N CYS A 153 28.28 16.28 36.90
CA CYS A 153 27.66 16.84 38.09
C CYS A 153 26.15 17.10 37.92
N LEU A 154 25.72 17.48 36.72
CA LEU A 154 24.30 17.65 36.41
C LEU A 154 23.55 16.31 36.52
N TRP A 155 24.13 15.20 36.06
CA TRP A 155 23.54 13.87 36.23
C TRP A 155 23.60 13.38 37.68
N VAL A 156 24.58 13.79 38.49
CA VAL A 156 24.53 13.57 39.95
C VAL A 156 23.31 14.25 40.58
N HIS A 157 23.01 15.50 40.19
CA HIS A 157 21.77 16.18 40.60
C HIS A 157 20.51 15.39 40.20
N GLU A 158 20.51 14.82 38.99
CA GLU A 158 19.43 13.99 38.49
C GLU A 158 19.24 12.69 39.32
N GLU A 159 20.32 11.98 39.63
CA GLU A 159 20.31 10.78 40.49
C GLU A 159 19.80 11.08 41.92
N HIS A 160 20.15 12.24 42.47
CA HIS A 160 19.62 12.71 43.76
C HIS A 160 18.21 13.30 43.67
N ARG A 161 17.63 13.42 42.47
CA ARG A 161 16.30 14.00 42.20
C ARG A 161 16.15 15.45 42.68
N VAL A 162 17.24 16.23 42.63
CA VAL A 162 17.26 17.66 43.01
C VAL A 162 17.59 18.51 41.80
N PRO A 163 16.60 19.18 41.17
CA PRO A 163 16.83 20.00 39.99
C PRO A 163 17.83 21.14 40.21
N ASN A 164 18.67 21.39 39.21
CA ASN A 164 19.61 22.50 39.16
C ASN A 164 19.51 23.23 37.82
N VAL A 165 18.49 24.08 37.70
CA VAL A 165 18.19 24.84 36.48
C VAL A 165 19.34 25.80 36.11
N ALA A 166 20.04 26.35 37.11
CA ALA A 166 21.19 27.23 36.87
C ALA A 166 22.35 26.48 36.19
N LEU A 167 22.61 25.24 36.58
CA LEU A 167 23.64 24.40 35.95
C LEU A 167 23.22 23.98 34.53
N VAL A 168 21.95 23.62 34.32
CA VAL A 168 21.40 23.39 32.97
C VAL A 168 21.66 24.61 32.09
N GLN A 169 21.26 25.80 32.54
CA GLN A 169 21.43 27.03 31.78
C GLN A 169 22.89 27.34 31.49
N ALA A 170 23.78 27.17 32.47
CA ALA A 170 25.21 27.39 32.29
C ALA A 170 25.80 26.48 31.20
N LEU A 171 25.42 25.20 31.19
CA LEU A 171 25.88 24.23 30.20
C LEU A 171 25.24 24.46 28.83
N SER A 172 23.91 24.57 28.77
CA SER A 172 23.18 24.68 27.50
C SER A 172 23.44 25.99 26.75
N GLN A 173 23.92 27.05 27.42
CA GLN A 173 24.19 28.33 26.76
C GLN A 173 25.69 28.60 26.51
N LYS A 174 26.59 27.98 27.28
CA LYS A 174 28.04 28.32 27.23
C LYS A 174 28.94 27.17 26.79
N ALA A 175 28.48 25.93 26.83
CA ALA A 175 29.31 24.80 26.39
C ALA A 175 29.57 24.88 24.88
N THR A 176 30.83 24.79 24.48
CA THR A 176 31.22 24.85 23.06
C THR A 176 30.84 23.57 22.30
N ASP A 177 30.73 22.43 23.00
CA ASP A 177 30.31 21.15 22.42
C ASP A 177 28.78 21.03 22.42
N GLY A 178 28.19 20.93 21.22
CA GLY A 178 26.74 20.78 21.05
C GLY A 178 26.17 19.52 21.72
N ARG A 179 26.96 18.46 21.93
CA ARG A 179 26.52 17.24 22.64
C ARG A 179 26.32 17.48 24.13
N VAL A 180 27.16 18.33 24.73
CA VAL A 180 27.03 18.74 26.13
C VAL A 180 25.79 19.63 26.30
N ARG A 181 25.58 20.58 25.38
CA ARG A 181 24.36 21.41 25.37
C ARG A 181 23.10 20.56 25.24
N ALA A 182 23.08 19.62 24.28
CA ALA A 182 21.96 18.71 24.05
C ALA A 182 21.65 17.84 25.29
N ALA A 183 22.69 17.26 25.91
CA ALA A 183 22.53 16.46 27.12
C ALA A 183 21.98 17.28 28.32
N ALA A 184 22.39 18.55 28.46
CA ALA A 184 21.84 19.43 29.49
C ALA A 184 20.34 19.74 29.27
N ILE A 185 19.93 19.96 28.02
CA ILE A 185 18.52 20.15 27.63
C ILE A 185 17.70 18.88 27.87
N ARG A 186 18.27 17.69 27.61
CA ARG A 186 17.61 16.41 27.92
C ARG A 186 17.29 16.29 29.41
N THR A 187 18.23 16.60 30.30
CA THR A 187 18.01 16.58 31.75
C THR A 187 16.92 17.59 32.17
N LEU A 188 16.83 18.76 31.51
CA LEU A 188 15.72 19.70 31.75
C LEU A 188 14.36 19.05 31.45
N GLY A 189 14.26 18.33 30.33
CA GLY A 189 13.07 17.54 29.97
C GLY A 189 12.72 16.48 31.02
N HIS A 190 13.70 15.74 31.53
CA HIS A 190 13.48 14.71 32.57
C HIS A 190 12.91 15.29 33.88
N TRP A 191 13.29 16.51 34.25
CA TRP A 191 12.68 17.18 35.41
C TRP A 191 11.28 17.72 35.12
N GLY A 192 11.00 18.09 33.88
CA GLY A 192 9.67 18.46 33.39
C GLY A 192 8.99 19.50 34.29
N GLN A 193 7.72 19.28 34.62
CA GLN A 193 6.94 20.21 35.45
C GLN A 193 7.44 20.43 36.88
N LYS A 194 8.51 19.75 37.33
CA LYS A 194 9.13 19.99 38.65
C LYS A 194 10.00 21.24 38.68
N VAL A 195 10.31 21.83 37.52
CA VAL A 195 11.08 23.08 37.42
C VAL A 195 10.24 24.25 36.92
N THR A 196 10.62 25.44 37.37
CA THR A 196 10.09 26.72 36.88
C THR A 196 11.19 27.43 36.06
N ASP A 197 10.84 28.51 35.36
CA ASP A 197 11.77 29.33 34.57
C ASP A 197 12.53 28.57 33.45
N TRP A 198 11.93 27.50 32.92
CA TRP A 198 12.49 26.68 31.84
C TRP A 198 12.36 27.34 30.45
N GLN A 199 11.38 28.23 30.27
CA GLN A 199 11.02 28.85 29.00
C GLN A 199 12.21 29.50 28.26
N PRO A 200 13.00 30.39 28.89
CA PRO A 200 14.14 31.01 28.21
C PRO A 200 15.25 30.02 27.84
N ILE A 201 15.35 28.89 28.54
CA ILE A 201 16.34 27.85 28.24
C ILE A 201 15.93 27.08 26.98
N LEU A 202 14.68 26.63 26.91
CA LEU A 202 14.20 25.90 25.73
C LEU A 202 14.06 26.81 24.50
N ALA A 203 13.69 28.08 24.67
CA ALA A 203 13.68 29.04 23.56
C ALA A 203 15.08 29.22 22.95
N ALA A 204 16.11 29.41 23.79
CA ALA A 204 17.48 29.50 23.30
C ALA A 204 17.96 28.19 22.63
N ALA A 205 17.57 27.02 23.17
CA ALA A 205 17.92 25.73 22.58
C ALA A 205 17.21 25.46 21.24
N ALA A 206 16.02 26.02 21.03
CA ALA A 206 15.29 25.93 19.76
C ALA A 206 16.00 26.67 18.62
N GLU A 207 16.74 27.74 18.96
CA GLU A 207 17.53 28.56 18.03
C GLU A 207 18.99 28.11 17.89
N ASP A 208 19.41 27.05 18.60
CA ASP A 208 20.81 26.61 18.61
C ASP A 208 21.28 26.18 17.20
N GLU A 209 22.53 26.47 16.86
CA GLU A 209 23.14 26.08 15.58
C GLU A 209 23.14 24.55 15.37
N SER A 210 23.28 23.78 16.45
CA SER A 210 23.31 22.33 16.43
C SER A 210 21.91 21.74 16.31
N ALA A 211 21.67 21.00 15.23
CA ALA A 211 20.43 20.26 15.04
C ALA A 211 20.13 19.29 16.18
N LEU A 212 21.16 18.66 16.77
CA LEU A 212 21.02 17.77 17.94
C LEU A 212 20.46 18.52 19.16
N VAL A 213 20.88 19.78 19.39
CA VAL A 213 20.36 20.59 20.50
C VAL A 213 18.91 20.97 20.24
N ARG A 214 18.57 21.36 19.00
CA ARG A 214 17.17 21.63 18.61
C ARG A 214 16.28 20.40 18.77
N ALA A 215 16.78 19.21 18.44
CA ALA A 215 16.05 17.96 18.63
C ALA A 215 15.76 17.68 20.11
N GLU A 216 16.76 17.84 20.99
CA GLU A 216 16.56 17.71 22.44
C GLU A 216 15.64 18.82 22.99
N ALA A 217 15.67 20.04 22.43
CA ALA A 217 14.75 21.11 22.82
C ALA A 217 13.29 20.71 22.56
N VAL A 218 13.00 20.14 21.38
CA VAL A 218 11.67 19.64 21.03
C VAL A 218 11.28 18.44 21.92
N LYS A 219 12.20 17.48 22.14
CA LYS A 219 11.97 16.34 23.06
C LYS A 219 11.70 16.82 24.48
N ALA A 220 12.40 17.83 24.97
CA ALA A 220 12.18 18.39 26.29
C ALA A 220 10.86 19.17 26.38
N ALA A 221 10.47 19.90 25.33
CA ALA A 221 9.25 20.71 25.29
C ALA A 221 7.98 19.88 25.57
N VAL A 222 7.93 18.60 25.15
CA VAL A 222 6.77 17.71 25.39
C VAL A 222 6.51 17.45 26.88
N SER A 223 7.51 17.66 27.74
CA SER A 223 7.39 17.52 29.19
C SER A 223 6.77 18.75 29.86
N PHE A 224 6.47 19.80 29.07
CA PHE A 224 5.89 21.07 29.50
C PHE A 224 4.57 21.34 28.74
N THR A 225 3.82 22.36 29.17
CA THR A 225 2.50 22.67 28.63
C THR A 225 2.33 24.15 28.30
N GLY A 226 1.37 24.45 27.43
CA GLY A 226 0.99 25.80 27.04
C GLY A 226 1.79 26.37 25.87
N LEU A 227 1.50 27.63 25.55
CA LEU A 227 2.04 28.31 24.37
C LEU A 227 3.57 28.29 24.31
N ALA A 228 4.26 28.50 25.43
CA ALA A 228 5.73 28.50 25.46
C ALA A 228 6.36 27.15 25.05
N ALA A 229 5.68 26.02 25.29
CA ALA A 229 6.15 24.71 24.84
C ALA A 229 5.88 24.51 23.33
N ALA A 230 4.73 24.99 22.84
CA ALA A 230 4.41 24.98 21.41
C ALA A 230 5.36 25.90 20.61
N GLU A 231 5.78 27.03 21.17
CA GLU A 231 6.72 27.97 20.54
C GLU A 231 8.07 27.33 20.24
N VAL A 232 8.54 26.38 21.05
CA VAL A 232 9.76 25.60 20.75
C VAL A 232 9.59 24.79 19.47
N ILE A 233 8.43 24.17 19.26
CA ILE A 233 8.12 23.40 18.04
C ILE A 233 8.08 24.33 16.83
N PHE A 234 7.43 25.49 16.96
CA PHE A 234 7.34 26.47 15.87
C PHE A 234 8.70 27.00 15.45
N GLU A 235 9.54 27.33 16.43
CA GLU A 235 10.87 27.85 16.17
C GLU A 235 11.72 26.81 15.45
N VAL A 236 11.82 25.59 15.99
CA VAL A 236 12.60 24.51 15.34
C VAL A 236 12.07 24.18 13.94
N ALA A 237 10.75 24.26 13.70
CA ALA A 237 10.15 24.03 12.38
C ALA A 237 10.51 25.09 11.31
N ASN A 238 11.14 26.21 11.71
CA ASN A 238 11.66 27.23 10.79
C ASN A 238 13.13 27.06 10.41
N HIS A 239 13.85 26.15 11.07
CA HIS A 239 15.23 25.79 10.74
C HIS A 239 15.28 24.66 9.71
N PRO A 240 16.41 24.46 9.00
CA PRO A 240 16.62 23.27 8.19
C PRO A 240 16.40 21.99 9.02
N LEU A 241 15.66 21.04 8.45
CA LEU A 241 15.29 19.79 9.08
C LEU A 241 16.10 18.64 8.47
N ASP A 242 16.57 17.75 9.32
CA ASP A 242 17.06 16.41 8.99
C ASP A 242 15.99 15.34 9.34
N PRO A 243 16.15 14.08 8.91
CA PRO A 243 15.15 13.04 9.15
C PRO A 243 14.78 12.81 10.63
N GLU A 244 15.75 12.91 11.54
CA GLU A 244 15.52 12.77 12.98
C GLU A 244 14.71 13.98 13.51
N LEU A 245 15.09 15.21 13.16
CA LEU A 245 14.35 16.41 13.54
C LEU A 245 12.91 16.39 13.01
N GLU A 246 12.68 15.91 11.78
CA GLU A 246 11.34 15.74 11.23
C GLU A 246 10.51 14.75 12.06
N THR A 247 11.10 13.59 12.40
CA THR A 247 10.48 12.57 13.24
C THR A 247 10.13 13.11 14.62
N VAL A 248 11.07 13.81 15.26
CA VAL A 248 10.92 14.39 16.59
C VAL A 248 9.87 15.50 16.61
N LEU A 249 9.83 16.36 15.60
CA LEU A 249 8.79 17.38 15.44
C LEU A 249 7.40 16.75 15.30
N ASN A 250 7.27 15.67 14.53
CA ASN A 250 5.98 15.00 14.35
C ASN A 250 5.52 14.33 15.64
N TYR A 251 6.41 13.66 16.37
CA TYR A 251 6.12 13.15 17.71
C TYR A 251 5.64 14.25 18.65
N ALA A 252 6.38 15.36 18.74
CA ALA A 252 6.04 16.46 19.66
C ALA A 252 4.73 17.17 19.33
N LYS A 253 4.40 17.33 18.04
CA LYS A 253 3.11 17.91 17.60
C LYS A 253 1.91 17.13 18.15
N ASN A 254 2.01 15.79 18.13
CA ASN A 254 0.96 14.91 18.63
C ASN A 254 0.80 14.99 20.16
N GLN A 255 1.90 15.23 20.89
CA GLN A 255 1.86 15.35 22.35
C GLN A 255 1.34 16.72 22.82
N ILE A 256 1.75 17.83 22.17
CA ILE A 256 1.44 19.20 22.63
C ILE A 256 0.10 19.72 22.07
N GLN A 257 -0.52 19.05 21.10
CA GLN A 257 -1.74 19.52 20.41
C GLN A 257 -1.63 20.96 19.92
N VAL A 258 -0.58 21.19 19.13
CA VAL A 258 -0.09 22.50 18.72
C VAL A 258 -1.19 23.40 18.12
N ASP A 259 -2.09 22.83 17.31
CA ASP A 259 -3.20 23.57 16.70
C ASP A 259 -4.20 24.10 17.74
N SER A 260 -4.52 23.30 18.76
CA SER A 260 -5.42 23.69 19.85
C SER A 260 -4.82 24.85 20.66
N VAL A 261 -3.53 24.76 20.97
CA VAL A 261 -2.78 25.78 21.71
C VAL A 261 -2.76 27.12 20.97
N VAL A 262 -2.61 27.09 19.63
CA VAL A 262 -2.66 28.31 18.80
C VAL A 262 -4.07 28.88 18.75
N GLN A 263 -5.09 28.05 18.54
CA GLN A 263 -6.49 28.49 18.50
C GLN A 263 -6.91 29.15 19.82
N ASP A 264 -6.50 28.57 20.95
CA ASP A 264 -6.77 29.14 22.28
C ASP A 264 -6.00 30.44 22.52
N ALA A 265 -4.75 30.55 22.05
CA ALA A 265 -3.99 31.79 22.11
C ALA A 265 -4.67 32.91 21.30
N ILE A 266 -5.12 32.61 20.08
CA ILE A 266 -5.85 33.56 19.22
C ILE A 266 -7.17 33.98 19.87
N LYS A 267 -7.97 33.03 20.37
CA LYS A 267 -9.25 33.33 21.07
C LYS A 267 -9.04 34.19 22.31
N ALA A 268 -7.95 33.97 23.04
CA ALA A 268 -7.60 34.73 24.23
C ALA A 268 -6.96 36.10 23.92
N GLY A 269 -6.80 36.48 22.64
CA GLY A 269 -6.18 37.74 22.24
C GLY A 269 -4.67 37.80 22.53
N LYS A 270 -4.01 36.66 22.70
CA LYS A 270 -2.55 36.60 22.90
C LYS A 270 -1.85 36.68 21.55
N SER A 271 -0.80 37.49 21.46
CA SER A 271 0.07 37.54 20.28
C SER A 271 0.84 36.24 20.15
N VAL A 272 0.77 35.61 18.97
CA VAL A 272 1.61 34.46 18.59
C VAL A 272 2.90 34.94 17.92
N SER A 273 4.01 34.20 18.08
CA SER A 273 5.29 34.58 17.48
C SER A 273 5.25 34.60 15.94
N ALA A 274 6.25 35.22 15.31
CA ALA A 274 6.42 35.14 13.85
C ALA A 274 6.62 33.67 13.37
N ALA A 275 7.26 32.85 14.19
CA ALA A 275 7.47 31.44 13.93
C ALA A 275 6.13 30.68 13.92
N ALA A 276 5.28 30.94 14.90
CA ALA A 276 3.93 30.39 14.98
C ALA A 276 3.07 30.85 13.78
N GLN A 277 3.14 32.12 13.38
CA GLN A 277 2.41 32.63 12.22
C GLN A 277 2.82 31.92 10.93
N LYS A 278 4.14 31.77 10.69
CA LYS A 278 4.67 31.06 9.52
C LYS A 278 4.29 29.59 9.54
N TYR A 279 4.32 28.96 10.70
CA TYR A 279 3.87 27.58 10.89
C TYR A 279 2.38 27.42 10.56
N VAL A 280 1.52 28.29 11.09
CA VAL A 280 0.08 28.27 10.80
C VAL A 280 -0.16 28.45 9.31
N LEU A 281 0.48 29.44 8.68
CA LEU A 281 0.35 29.65 7.24
C LEU A 281 0.78 28.42 6.44
N ARG A 282 1.87 27.74 6.82
CA ARG A 282 2.39 26.54 6.14
C ARG A 282 1.45 25.34 6.24
N ASN A 283 0.78 25.16 7.37
CA ASN A 283 0.03 23.93 7.66
C ASN A 283 -1.49 24.09 7.61
N ALA A 284 -2.02 25.32 7.61
CA ALA A 284 -3.45 25.56 7.54
C ALA A 284 -4.06 25.09 6.22
N SER A 285 -5.28 24.55 6.32
CA SER A 285 -6.13 24.25 5.17
C SER A 285 -6.50 25.54 4.42
N VAL A 286 -6.91 25.44 3.16
CA VAL A 286 -7.39 26.63 2.42
C VAL A 286 -8.61 27.25 3.12
N GLU A 287 -9.48 26.44 3.71
CA GLU A 287 -10.63 26.94 4.48
C GLU A 287 -10.20 27.76 5.70
N ASP A 288 -9.17 27.31 6.42
CA ASP A 288 -8.68 28.03 7.60
C ASP A 288 -7.87 29.27 7.23
N LEU A 289 -7.09 29.23 6.15
CA LEU A 289 -6.41 30.40 5.60
C LEU A 289 -7.41 31.51 5.25
N LEU A 290 -8.57 31.16 4.68
CA LEU A 290 -9.62 32.11 4.33
C LEU A 290 -10.31 32.73 5.57
N LYS A 291 -10.17 32.14 6.76
CA LYS A 291 -10.67 32.70 8.03
C LYS A 291 -9.69 33.71 8.65
N LEU A 292 -8.41 33.69 8.24
CA LEU A 292 -7.39 34.64 8.71
C LEU A 292 -7.59 36.04 8.09
N GLU A 293 -6.90 37.03 8.66
CA GLU A 293 -6.84 38.37 8.08
C GLU A 293 -6.17 38.33 6.69
N ARG A 294 -6.82 38.96 5.70
CA ARG A 294 -6.46 38.87 4.29
C ARG A 294 -5.22 39.71 4.02
N SER A 295 -4.07 39.09 4.24
CA SER A 295 -2.74 39.66 4.05
C SER A 295 -2.04 39.05 2.85
N GLU A 296 -0.97 39.71 2.38
CA GLU A 296 -0.12 39.17 1.31
C GLU A 296 0.37 37.74 1.62
N ALA A 297 0.73 37.48 2.88
CA ALA A 297 1.21 36.18 3.33
C ALA A 297 0.13 35.08 3.25
N VAL A 298 -1.13 35.42 3.56
CA VAL A 298 -2.26 34.49 3.44
C VAL A 298 -2.55 34.18 1.97
N TYR A 299 -2.56 35.19 1.10
CA TYR A 299 -2.80 34.96 -0.33
C TYR A 299 -1.70 34.12 -0.99
N ARG A 300 -0.42 34.36 -0.64
CA ARG A 300 0.69 33.51 -1.10
C ARG A 300 0.54 32.06 -0.60
N ALA A 301 0.18 31.88 0.67
CA ALA A 301 -0.05 30.55 1.22
C ALA A 301 -1.16 29.81 0.47
N ILE A 302 -2.27 30.48 0.11
CA ILE A 302 -3.36 29.88 -0.68
C ILE A 302 -2.86 29.41 -2.06
N LEU A 303 -2.07 30.22 -2.76
CA LEU A 303 -1.55 29.87 -4.10
C LEU A 303 -0.66 28.63 -4.07
N GLU A 304 0.00 28.34 -2.95
CA GLU A 304 0.86 27.17 -2.77
C GLU A 304 0.10 25.92 -2.29
N ARG A 305 -1.22 25.98 -2.03
CA ARG A 305 -2.00 24.82 -1.58
C ARG A 305 -2.57 24.02 -2.76
N PRO A 306 -2.20 22.73 -2.93
CA PRO A 306 -2.73 21.91 -4.03
C PRO A 306 -4.26 21.73 -4.01
N THR A 307 -4.89 21.96 -2.87
CA THR A 307 -6.36 21.89 -2.69
C THR A 307 -7.08 23.20 -3.00
N ALA A 308 -6.36 24.26 -3.38
CA ALA A 308 -6.98 25.53 -3.75
C ALA A 308 -7.79 25.37 -5.05
N THR A 309 -9.03 25.84 -5.02
CA THR A 309 -9.87 25.88 -6.23
C THR A 309 -9.43 27.04 -7.13
N VAL A 310 -9.85 27.01 -8.40
CA VAL A 310 -9.63 28.12 -9.35
C VAL A 310 -10.18 29.46 -8.80
N ASP A 311 -11.28 29.42 -8.06
CA ASP A 311 -11.85 30.63 -7.44
C ASP A 311 -10.98 31.15 -6.29
N ASN A 312 -10.42 30.26 -5.47
CA ASN A 312 -9.49 30.64 -4.40
C ASN A 312 -8.21 31.26 -4.99
N ILE A 313 -7.70 30.71 -6.10
CA ILE A 313 -6.54 31.24 -6.81
C ILE A 313 -6.87 32.62 -7.38
N ARG A 314 -8.05 32.79 -8.00
CA ARG A 314 -8.49 34.09 -8.54
C ARG A 314 -8.61 35.15 -7.43
N GLU A 315 -9.17 34.79 -6.28
CA GLU A 315 -9.25 35.66 -5.11
C GLU A 315 -7.86 36.05 -4.62
N ALA A 316 -6.94 35.09 -4.50
CA ALA A 316 -5.57 35.35 -4.04
C ALA A 316 -4.78 36.26 -5.00
N ILE A 317 -4.88 36.04 -6.31
CA ILE A 317 -4.28 36.93 -7.31
C ILE A 317 -4.88 38.34 -7.24
N SER A 318 -6.20 38.45 -7.09
CA SER A 318 -6.89 39.72 -6.91
C SER A 318 -6.38 40.46 -5.67
N GLY A 319 -6.30 39.77 -4.54
CA GLY A 319 -5.80 40.30 -3.27
C GLY A 319 -4.34 40.77 -3.33
N LEU A 320 -3.46 40.00 -4.00
CA LEU A 320 -2.07 40.38 -4.21
C LEU A 320 -1.89 41.56 -5.16
N SER A 321 -2.77 41.71 -6.16
CA SER A 321 -2.70 42.80 -7.12
C SER A 321 -3.10 44.15 -6.52
N GLY A 322 -4.05 44.16 -5.58
CA GLY A 322 -4.66 45.37 -5.01
C GLY A 322 -5.46 46.24 -6.01
N ASP A 323 -5.37 45.94 -7.32
CA ASP A 323 -5.97 46.67 -8.43
C ASP A 323 -6.28 45.68 -9.58
N ALA A 324 -7.52 45.72 -10.07
CA ALA A 324 -7.98 44.90 -11.18
C ALA A 324 -7.11 45.05 -12.44
N GLY A 325 -6.54 46.24 -12.68
CA GLY A 325 -5.66 46.48 -13.83
C GLY A 325 -4.32 45.73 -13.79
N LYS A 326 -3.91 45.21 -12.63
CA LYS A 326 -2.61 44.52 -12.42
C LYS A 326 -2.73 43.02 -12.21
N GLN A 327 -3.95 42.47 -12.20
CA GLN A 327 -4.19 41.06 -11.92
C GLN A 327 -3.46 40.14 -12.90
N LEU A 328 -3.44 40.50 -14.18
CA LEU A 328 -2.76 39.71 -15.21
C LEU A 328 -1.24 39.71 -15.04
N ASP A 329 -0.65 40.85 -14.66
CA ASP A 329 0.79 40.96 -14.38
C ASP A 329 1.17 40.10 -13.17
N VAL A 330 0.38 40.16 -12.10
CA VAL A 330 0.60 39.33 -10.90
C VAL A 330 0.44 37.85 -11.20
N LEU A 331 -0.56 37.46 -12.01
CA LEU A 331 -0.73 36.08 -12.45
C LEU A 331 0.48 35.59 -13.25
N LEU A 332 0.95 36.36 -14.23
CA LEU A 332 2.12 36.01 -15.04
C LEU A 332 3.39 35.91 -14.19
N GLN A 333 3.60 36.86 -13.27
CA GLN A 333 4.75 36.84 -12.37
C GLN A 333 4.71 35.62 -11.45
N THR A 334 3.52 35.28 -10.93
CA THR A 334 3.33 34.09 -10.08
C THR A 334 3.61 32.80 -10.85
N ILE A 335 3.06 32.66 -12.07
CA ILE A 335 3.33 31.50 -12.93
C ILE A 335 4.83 31.36 -13.18
N LYS A 336 5.51 32.44 -13.58
CA LYS A 336 6.97 32.43 -13.82
C LYS A 336 7.75 32.04 -12.57
N GLN A 337 7.36 32.55 -11.41
CA GLN A 337 8.00 32.23 -10.14
C GLN A 337 7.80 30.76 -9.75
N PHE A 338 6.59 30.23 -9.91
CA PHE A 338 6.28 28.85 -9.55
C PHE A 338 6.97 27.87 -10.50
N ASP A 339 6.93 28.14 -11.80
CA ASP A 339 7.60 27.34 -12.83
C ASP A 339 9.12 27.30 -12.63
N ALA A 340 9.75 28.47 -12.39
CA ALA A 340 11.20 28.55 -12.15
C ALA A 340 11.66 27.84 -10.87
N ASN A 341 10.81 27.81 -9.84
CA ASN A 341 11.10 27.14 -8.57
C ASN A 341 10.57 25.69 -8.52
N GLN A 342 10.03 25.17 -9.63
CA GLN A 342 9.44 23.82 -9.72
C GLN A 342 8.35 23.57 -8.66
N ILE A 343 7.53 24.59 -8.39
CA ILE A 343 6.37 24.51 -7.51
C ILE A 343 5.15 24.15 -8.35
N ASP A 344 4.84 22.85 -8.45
CA ASP A 344 3.75 22.35 -9.31
C ASP A 344 2.36 22.78 -8.86
N ALA A 345 2.21 23.10 -7.56
CA ALA A 345 0.91 23.38 -6.95
C ALA A 345 0.20 24.51 -7.72
N ASN A 346 -0.98 24.18 -8.27
CA ASN A 346 -1.87 25.10 -8.96
C ASN A 346 -1.36 25.71 -10.28
N LEU A 347 -0.20 25.29 -10.82
CA LEU A 347 0.32 25.82 -12.10
C LEU A 347 -0.67 25.63 -13.26
N ALA A 348 -1.28 24.44 -13.37
CA ALA A 348 -2.29 24.17 -14.39
C ALA A 348 -3.53 25.08 -14.25
N ALA A 349 -3.99 25.31 -13.03
CA ALA A 349 -5.14 26.19 -12.75
C ALA A 349 -4.82 27.67 -13.05
N MET A 350 -3.61 28.13 -12.72
CA MET A 350 -3.12 29.46 -13.10
C MET A 350 -2.97 29.59 -14.62
N GLY A 351 -2.49 28.55 -15.29
CA GLY A 351 -2.45 28.47 -16.76
C GLY A 351 -3.85 28.60 -17.38
N GLN A 352 -4.86 27.90 -16.85
CA GLN A 352 -6.25 28.04 -17.31
C GLN A 352 -6.80 29.46 -17.09
N LEU A 353 -6.46 30.10 -15.96
CA LEU A 353 -6.79 31.50 -15.71
C LEU A 353 -6.11 32.42 -16.73
N LEU A 354 -4.88 32.14 -17.16
CA LEU A 354 -4.19 32.88 -18.22
C LEU A 354 -4.86 32.67 -19.58
N ALA A 355 -5.18 31.43 -19.95
CA ALA A 355 -5.81 31.10 -21.24
C ALA A 355 -7.22 31.68 -21.38
N SER A 356 -7.93 31.89 -20.26
CA SER A 356 -9.29 32.47 -20.23
C SER A 356 -9.35 34.00 -20.25
N GLN A 357 -8.20 34.69 -20.30
CA GLN A 357 -8.17 36.15 -20.37
C GLN A 357 -8.68 36.68 -21.72
N SER A 358 -9.18 37.91 -21.72
CA SER A 358 -9.67 38.54 -22.95
C SER A 358 -8.54 38.75 -23.98
N PRO A 359 -8.84 38.71 -25.30
CA PRO A 359 -7.84 38.96 -26.35
C PRO A 359 -7.08 40.28 -26.19
N ALA A 360 -7.78 41.35 -25.76
CA ALA A 360 -7.17 42.66 -25.53
C ALA A 360 -6.17 42.65 -24.37
N ALA A 361 -6.50 41.97 -23.27
CA ALA A 361 -5.61 41.83 -22.12
C ALA A 361 -4.36 41.00 -22.49
N LEU A 362 -4.54 39.87 -23.16
CA LEU A 362 -3.44 39.01 -23.60
C LEU A 362 -2.52 39.70 -24.62
N SER A 363 -3.09 40.52 -25.51
CA SER A 363 -2.31 41.32 -26.47
C SER A 363 -1.36 42.30 -25.78
N SER A 364 -1.74 42.85 -24.62
CA SER A 364 -0.90 43.79 -23.86
C SER A 364 0.34 43.16 -23.22
N VAL A 365 0.33 41.84 -23.03
CA VAL A 365 1.40 41.06 -22.39
C VAL A 365 1.95 39.96 -23.32
N LEU A 366 1.76 40.13 -24.62
CA LEU A 366 2.01 39.09 -25.63
C LEU A 366 3.42 38.50 -25.59
N ASP A 367 4.44 39.31 -25.31
CA ASP A 367 5.82 38.82 -25.26
C ASP A 367 6.09 37.92 -24.04
N SER A 368 5.47 38.21 -22.89
CA SER A 368 5.51 37.31 -21.73
C SER A 368 4.77 35.99 -22.00
N VAL A 369 3.65 36.04 -22.72
CA VAL A 369 2.89 34.84 -23.10
C VAL A 369 3.70 33.97 -24.06
N LYS A 370 4.33 34.57 -25.09
CA LYS A 370 5.24 33.84 -26.01
C LYS A 370 6.41 33.19 -25.27
N GLN A 371 6.99 33.90 -24.32
CA GLN A 371 8.08 33.39 -23.50
C GLN A 371 7.63 32.14 -22.73
N LEU A 372 6.51 32.22 -22.00
CA LEU A 372 5.95 31.08 -21.27
C LEU A 372 5.64 29.91 -22.21
N ALA A 373 5.06 30.16 -23.39
CA ALA A 373 4.73 29.12 -24.36
C ALA A 373 5.97 28.36 -24.88
N THR A 374 7.14 28.99 -24.89
CA THR A 374 8.35 28.43 -25.53
C THR A 374 9.46 28.04 -24.56
N GLU A 375 9.47 28.58 -23.34
CA GLU A 375 10.56 28.46 -22.37
C GLU A 375 10.13 27.90 -20.99
N ALA A 376 8.83 27.84 -20.69
CA ALA A 376 8.38 27.32 -19.39
C ALA A 376 8.76 25.84 -19.22
N GLN A 377 9.09 25.45 -18.00
CA GLN A 377 9.51 24.09 -17.66
C GLN A 377 8.31 23.13 -17.60
N SER A 378 7.19 23.57 -17.02
CA SER A 378 5.91 22.83 -17.03
C SER A 378 5.29 22.83 -18.42
N ASP A 379 4.89 21.64 -18.87
CA ASP A 379 4.15 21.45 -20.11
C ASP A 379 2.73 22.03 -20.03
N GLU A 380 2.05 21.95 -18.88
CA GLU A 380 0.72 22.58 -18.72
C GLU A 380 0.79 24.10 -18.85
N VAL A 381 1.86 24.73 -18.33
CA VAL A 381 2.10 26.17 -18.50
C VAL A 381 2.37 26.50 -19.97
N ARG A 382 3.20 25.71 -20.68
CA ARG A 382 3.44 25.92 -22.11
C ARG A 382 2.15 25.80 -22.93
N GLN A 383 1.36 24.76 -22.68
CA GLN A 383 0.08 24.50 -23.36
C GLN A 383 -0.92 25.65 -23.11
N ALA A 384 -1.10 26.08 -21.87
CA ALA A 384 -1.97 27.20 -21.55
C ALA A 384 -1.50 28.52 -22.18
N ALA A 385 -0.19 28.75 -22.21
CA ALA A 385 0.40 29.93 -22.83
C ALA A 385 0.26 29.91 -24.37
N TYR A 386 0.34 28.75 -25.04
CA TYR A 386 -0.01 28.64 -26.45
C TYR A 386 -1.48 28.97 -26.73
N ALA A 387 -2.40 28.50 -25.89
CA ALA A 387 -3.82 28.84 -26.02
C ALA A 387 -4.08 30.34 -25.83
N ALA A 388 -3.41 30.95 -24.85
CA ALA A 388 -3.42 32.39 -24.63
C ALA A 388 -2.82 33.14 -25.84
N TRP A 389 -1.74 32.63 -26.43
CA TRP A 389 -1.11 33.23 -27.62
C TRP A 389 -2.04 33.18 -28.84
N ILE A 390 -2.68 32.04 -29.10
CA ILE A 390 -3.68 31.88 -30.18
C ILE A 390 -4.83 32.87 -29.97
N THR A 391 -5.32 33.00 -28.73
CA THR A 391 -6.42 33.91 -28.38
C THR A 391 -6.02 35.38 -28.54
N ALA A 392 -4.79 35.75 -28.18
CA ALA A 392 -4.28 37.11 -28.30
C ALA A 392 -4.19 37.57 -29.77
N ILE A 393 -3.70 36.69 -30.66
CA ILE A 393 -3.52 37.01 -32.08
C ILE A 393 -4.83 36.82 -32.87
N GLY A 394 -5.72 35.96 -32.40
CA GLY A 394 -6.95 35.62 -33.12
C GLY A 394 -6.72 34.67 -34.30
N SER A 395 -5.59 33.95 -34.34
CA SER A 395 -5.35 32.84 -35.27
C SER A 395 -4.20 31.97 -34.74
N GLY A 396 -4.29 30.65 -34.93
CA GLY A 396 -3.21 29.72 -34.57
C GLY A 396 -2.36 29.25 -35.75
N LYS A 397 -2.68 29.64 -36.98
CA LYS A 397 -2.01 29.12 -38.19
C LYS A 397 -0.49 29.35 -38.17
N GLU A 398 -0.05 30.56 -37.84
CA GLU A 398 1.38 30.87 -37.75
C GLU A 398 2.05 30.20 -36.54
N ILE A 399 1.30 29.97 -35.46
CA ILE A 399 1.80 29.34 -34.23
C ILE A 399 2.06 27.85 -34.51
N PHE A 400 1.12 27.14 -35.14
CA PHE A 400 1.32 25.77 -35.61
C PHE A 400 2.49 25.66 -36.60
N ALA A 401 2.61 26.59 -37.55
CA ALA A 401 3.71 26.59 -38.50
C ALA A 401 5.09 26.76 -37.83
N LYS A 402 5.18 27.58 -36.77
CA LYS A 402 6.41 27.73 -35.98
C LYS A 402 6.69 26.51 -35.09
N ALA A 403 5.65 25.95 -34.49
CA ALA A 403 5.76 24.78 -33.62
C ALA A 403 6.19 23.52 -34.39
N ALA A 404 5.84 23.42 -35.67
CA ALA A 404 6.24 22.34 -36.58
C ALA A 404 7.77 22.13 -36.71
N ALA A 405 8.60 23.05 -36.19
CA ALA A 405 10.04 22.88 -36.11
C ALA A 405 10.50 21.84 -35.06
N SER A 406 9.67 21.50 -34.08
CA SER A 406 9.98 20.56 -32.99
C SER A 406 8.77 19.69 -32.65
N LYS A 407 9.00 18.39 -32.37
CA LYS A 407 7.94 17.48 -31.95
C LYS A 407 7.29 17.93 -30.64
N ASP A 408 8.09 18.32 -29.66
CA ASP A 408 7.60 18.72 -28.33
C ASP A 408 6.75 19.99 -28.41
N ARG A 409 7.21 20.99 -29.19
CA ARG A 409 6.44 22.22 -29.40
C ARG A 409 5.15 21.95 -30.15
N LEU A 410 5.17 21.07 -31.14
CA LEU A 410 3.97 20.69 -31.88
C LEU A 410 2.98 19.93 -30.99
N LYS A 411 3.48 19.08 -30.09
CA LYS A 411 2.68 18.41 -29.05
C LYS A 411 2.00 19.43 -28.13
N ASP A 412 2.75 20.37 -27.57
CA ASP A 412 2.21 21.39 -26.66
C ASP A 412 1.15 22.26 -27.36
N VAL A 413 1.39 22.65 -28.62
CA VAL A 413 0.41 23.43 -29.40
C VAL A 413 -0.84 22.60 -29.71
N LEU A 414 -0.72 21.32 -30.05
CA LEU A 414 -1.89 20.45 -30.25
C LEU A 414 -2.73 20.35 -28.97
N LEU A 415 -2.09 20.10 -27.83
CA LEU A 415 -2.77 19.99 -26.53
C LEU A 415 -3.38 21.33 -26.07
N SER A 416 -2.84 22.46 -26.53
CA SER A 416 -3.40 23.79 -26.25
C SER A 416 -4.76 24.06 -26.91
N VAL A 417 -5.12 23.33 -27.97
CA VAL A 417 -6.33 23.61 -28.78
C VAL A 417 -7.60 23.59 -27.94
N SER A 418 -7.73 22.61 -27.03
CA SER A 418 -8.89 22.48 -26.15
C SER A 418 -9.01 23.62 -25.14
N LEU A 419 -7.88 24.23 -24.77
CA LEU A 419 -7.79 25.35 -23.83
C LEU A 419 -8.14 26.70 -24.47
N VAL A 420 -8.21 26.80 -25.80
CA VAL A 420 -8.63 28.02 -26.50
C VAL A 420 -10.11 28.28 -26.21
N PRO A 421 -10.49 29.41 -25.56
CA PRO A 421 -11.88 29.62 -25.15
C PRO A 421 -12.87 29.84 -26.31
N SER A 422 -12.40 30.39 -27.43
CA SER A 422 -13.24 30.72 -28.57
C SER A 422 -13.48 29.52 -29.49
N GLU A 423 -14.76 29.11 -29.61
CA GLU A 423 -15.18 28.04 -30.51
C GLU A 423 -14.86 28.33 -31.99
N SER A 424 -15.01 29.59 -32.43
CA SER A 424 -14.70 29.96 -33.82
C SER A 424 -13.21 29.84 -34.12
N LEU A 425 -12.35 30.22 -33.16
CA LEU A 425 -10.91 30.03 -33.29
C LEU A 425 -10.56 28.54 -33.29
N ARG A 426 -11.16 27.73 -32.40
CA ARG A 426 -10.95 26.27 -32.41
C ARG A 426 -11.36 25.65 -33.76
N ALA A 427 -12.48 26.08 -34.34
CA ALA A 427 -12.92 25.63 -35.67
C ALA A 427 -11.91 25.98 -36.77
N GLU A 428 -11.29 27.16 -36.74
CA GLU A 428 -10.24 27.55 -37.71
C GLU A 428 -9.01 26.62 -37.63
N LEU A 429 -8.67 26.12 -36.44
CA LEU A 429 -7.51 25.24 -36.23
C LEU A 429 -7.67 23.87 -36.89
N PHE A 430 -8.88 23.47 -37.30
CA PHE A 430 -9.12 22.21 -38.00
C PHE A 430 -8.19 22.03 -39.22
N GLU A 431 -8.00 23.08 -40.02
CA GLU A 431 -7.14 23.04 -41.21
C GLU A 431 -5.65 22.86 -40.87
N SER A 432 -5.23 23.25 -39.66
CA SER A 432 -3.85 23.04 -39.18
C SER A 432 -3.67 21.66 -38.53
N VAL A 433 -4.71 21.14 -37.87
CA VAL A 433 -4.68 19.84 -37.18
C VAL A 433 -4.90 18.69 -38.15
N ARG A 434 -5.84 18.81 -39.11
CA ARG A 434 -6.25 17.72 -40.03
C ARG A 434 -5.09 17.03 -40.76
N PRO A 435 -4.08 17.73 -41.32
CA PRO A 435 -2.96 17.06 -41.98
C PRO A 435 -2.14 16.19 -41.03
N LEU A 436 -2.05 16.59 -39.76
CA LEU A 436 -1.27 15.93 -38.72
C LEU A 436 -1.89 14.61 -38.25
N LEU A 437 -3.13 14.28 -38.64
CA LEU A 437 -3.75 12.98 -38.36
C LEU A 437 -2.99 11.83 -39.03
N SER A 438 -2.37 12.08 -40.18
CA SER A 438 -1.74 11.03 -40.99
C SER A 438 -0.33 11.34 -41.46
N LYS A 439 0.09 12.61 -41.42
CA LYS A 439 1.40 13.05 -41.92
C LYS A 439 2.01 14.19 -41.11
N LEU A 440 3.25 14.01 -40.67
CA LEU A 440 4.04 15.06 -40.04
C LEU A 440 4.72 15.99 -41.08
N PRO A 441 5.06 17.23 -40.70
CA PRO A 441 5.92 18.12 -41.47
C PRO A 441 7.21 17.41 -41.91
N ALA A 442 7.67 17.70 -43.13
CA ALA A 442 8.79 16.97 -43.76
C ALA A 442 10.12 17.06 -43.01
N ASN A 443 10.28 18.08 -42.15
CA ASN A 443 11.45 18.27 -41.28
C ASN A 443 11.41 17.42 -40.00
N LEU A 444 10.30 16.74 -39.70
CA LEU A 444 10.16 15.85 -38.54
C LEU A 444 10.19 14.38 -38.99
N ALA A 445 10.87 13.54 -38.21
CA ALA A 445 10.93 12.11 -38.48
C ALA A 445 9.53 11.48 -38.38
N ALA A 446 9.17 10.65 -39.36
CA ALA A 446 7.92 9.90 -39.38
C ALA A 446 7.80 9.02 -38.14
N GLU A 447 6.60 8.98 -37.57
CA GLU A 447 6.29 8.12 -36.42
C GLU A 447 5.75 6.78 -36.92
N ARG A 448 6.05 5.72 -36.19
CA ARG A 448 5.49 4.41 -36.49
C ARG A 448 3.97 4.49 -36.35
N SER A 449 3.25 3.78 -37.19
CA SER A 449 1.81 3.64 -37.03
C SER A 449 1.55 2.89 -35.72
N GLY A 450 0.82 3.51 -34.78
CA GLY A 450 0.35 2.89 -33.53
C GLY A 450 -0.72 1.81 -33.77
N ALA A 451 -0.46 0.91 -34.72
CA ALA A 451 -1.37 -0.11 -35.22
C ALA A 451 -1.44 -1.34 -34.31
N THR A 452 -0.62 -1.42 -33.27
CA THR A 452 -0.71 -2.51 -32.31
C THR A 452 -1.87 -2.22 -31.37
N LEU A 453 -2.83 -3.16 -31.31
CA LEU A 453 -3.60 -3.40 -30.08
C LEU A 453 -2.63 -3.20 -28.92
N ALA A 454 -2.97 -2.32 -27.98
CA ALA A 454 -2.28 -2.25 -26.70
C ALA A 454 -2.32 -3.68 -26.13
N GLN A 455 -1.25 -4.44 -26.33
CA GLN A 455 -1.18 -5.80 -25.85
C GLN A 455 -0.98 -5.69 -24.35
N PRO A 456 -1.90 -6.21 -23.52
CA PRO A 456 -1.73 -6.12 -22.08
C PRO A 456 -0.38 -6.73 -21.65
N GLY A 457 0.25 -6.07 -20.68
CA GLY A 457 1.58 -6.42 -20.21
C GLY A 457 2.68 -5.53 -20.76
N ILE A 458 3.92 -5.95 -20.57
CA ILE A 458 5.13 -5.21 -20.85
C ILE A 458 6.12 -6.09 -21.60
N LYS A 459 6.84 -5.51 -22.56
CA LYS A 459 7.88 -6.25 -23.28
C LYS A 459 9.07 -6.44 -22.36
N VAL A 460 9.61 -7.65 -22.29
CA VAL A 460 10.88 -7.96 -21.61
C VAL A 460 11.93 -8.42 -22.62
N ASP A 461 13.13 -7.88 -22.52
CA ASP A 461 14.33 -8.30 -23.24
C ASP A 461 15.35 -8.83 -22.23
N TYR A 462 15.91 -10.02 -22.49
CA TYR A 462 16.95 -10.67 -21.70
C TYR A 462 18.29 -10.60 -22.42
N PHE A 463 19.35 -10.17 -21.73
CA PHE A 463 20.69 -9.97 -22.27
C PHE A 463 21.72 -10.83 -21.52
N GLN A 464 22.73 -11.31 -22.27
CA GLN A 464 23.86 -12.04 -21.71
C GLN A 464 25.14 -11.84 -22.55
N PRO A 465 26.33 -11.71 -21.91
CA PRO A 465 26.52 -11.47 -20.48
C PRO A 465 25.96 -10.09 -20.06
N ASN A 466 25.76 -9.86 -18.76
CA ASN A 466 25.38 -8.55 -18.26
C ASN A 466 26.44 -7.48 -18.60
N PRO A 467 26.02 -6.26 -18.94
CA PRO A 467 26.93 -5.11 -19.03
C PRO A 467 27.34 -4.59 -17.65
N ASN A 468 28.32 -3.69 -17.60
CA ASN A 468 28.78 -3.04 -16.37
C ASN A 468 27.75 -2.12 -15.69
N ASN A 469 26.67 -1.76 -16.39
CA ASN A 469 25.57 -0.92 -15.91
C ASN A 469 24.32 -1.19 -16.74
N VAL A 470 23.15 -0.83 -16.22
CA VAL A 470 21.86 -1.08 -16.89
C VAL A 470 21.19 0.16 -17.42
N ALA A 471 21.96 1.17 -17.82
CA ALA A 471 21.40 2.32 -18.52
C ALA A 471 20.67 1.90 -19.82
N LEU A 472 19.62 2.63 -20.20
CA LEU A 472 18.87 2.32 -21.43
C LEU A 472 19.76 2.38 -22.66
N GLU A 473 20.66 3.36 -22.72
CA GLU A 473 21.67 3.51 -23.77
C GLU A 473 22.61 2.31 -23.83
N THR A 474 23.06 1.79 -22.69
CA THR A 474 23.94 0.61 -22.62
C THR A 474 23.24 -0.63 -23.17
N LEU A 475 21.98 -0.86 -22.76
CA LEU A 475 21.19 -2.01 -23.23
C LEU A 475 20.67 -1.84 -24.66
N ALA A 476 20.66 -0.63 -25.21
CA ALA A 476 20.29 -0.38 -26.61
C ALA A 476 21.35 -0.90 -27.59
N ASP A 477 22.62 -0.90 -27.19
CA ASP A 477 23.75 -1.38 -27.99
C ASP A 477 23.92 -2.91 -27.96
N LEU A 478 23.19 -3.59 -27.07
CA LEU A 478 23.22 -5.04 -26.94
C LEU A 478 22.08 -5.71 -27.72
N LYS A 479 22.34 -6.92 -28.22
CA LYS A 479 21.33 -7.77 -28.83
C LYS A 479 20.69 -8.68 -27.76
N PRO A 480 19.37 -8.67 -27.57
CA PRO A 480 18.71 -9.58 -26.63
C PRO A 480 18.94 -11.05 -27.03
N ALA A 481 19.24 -11.91 -26.05
CA ALA A 481 19.30 -13.35 -26.22
C ALA A 481 17.90 -13.99 -26.20
N ALA A 482 16.94 -13.38 -25.50
CA ALA A 482 15.53 -13.72 -25.54
C ALA A 482 14.66 -12.47 -25.36
N SER A 483 13.44 -12.49 -25.90
CA SER A 483 12.47 -11.41 -25.75
C SER A 483 11.06 -11.99 -25.65
N GLY A 484 10.15 -11.29 -24.98
CA GLY A 484 8.75 -11.66 -24.89
C GLY A 484 7.89 -10.56 -24.29
N ILE A 485 6.63 -10.88 -24.01
CA ILE A 485 5.69 -10.00 -23.32
C ILE A 485 5.22 -10.73 -22.07
N VAL A 486 5.30 -10.04 -20.95
CA VAL A 486 4.91 -10.54 -19.63
C VAL A 486 3.84 -9.63 -19.04
N PRO A 487 2.90 -10.15 -18.23
CA PRO A 487 1.79 -9.33 -17.71
C PRO A 487 2.27 -8.26 -16.73
N GLU A 488 3.39 -8.48 -16.04
CA GLU A 488 3.85 -7.68 -14.90
C GLU A 488 5.38 -7.51 -14.94
N ILE A 489 5.89 -6.48 -14.25
CA ILE A 489 7.32 -6.26 -14.06
C ILE A 489 7.77 -7.06 -12.83
N VAL A 490 8.14 -8.32 -13.05
CA VAL A 490 8.58 -9.25 -12.01
C VAL A 490 9.94 -9.85 -12.38
N PHE A 491 10.66 -10.34 -11.38
CA PHE A 491 11.94 -11.02 -11.58
C PHE A 491 11.80 -12.32 -12.40
N ASP A 492 10.93 -13.23 -11.95
CA ASP A 492 10.74 -14.55 -12.57
C ASP A 492 9.92 -14.44 -13.87
N VAL A 493 10.61 -14.16 -14.98
CA VAL A 493 10.02 -14.12 -16.32
C VAL A 493 10.37 -15.38 -17.12
N PRO A 494 9.48 -15.85 -18.03
CA PRO A 494 9.77 -17.03 -18.87
C PRO A 494 11.02 -16.89 -19.75
N GLN A 495 11.47 -15.65 -20.01
CA GLN A 495 12.64 -15.33 -20.83
C GLN A 495 13.96 -15.42 -20.05
N LEU A 496 13.90 -15.58 -18.72
CA LEU A 496 15.07 -15.69 -17.87
C LEU A 496 15.71 -17.08 -18.05
N ILE A 497 16.87 -17.12 -18.70
CA ILE A 497 17.55 -18.39 -19.05
C ILE A 497 18.48 -18.86 -17.92
N ARG A 498 19.10 -17.91 -17.20
CA ARG A 498 20.03 -18.15 -16.08
C ARG A 498 19.83 -17.10 -15.01
N ARG A 499 20.38 -17.37 -13.83
CA ARG A 499 20.23 -16.53 -12.64
C ARG A 499 21.46 -15.69 -12.28
N ASP A 500 22.59 -15.90 -12.96
CA ASP A 500 23.79 -15.07 -12.78
C ASP A 500 24.22 -14.49 -14.14
N GLU A 501 24.90 -13.34 -14.10
CA GLU A 501 25.51 -12.65 -15.26
C GLU A 501 24.51 -12.30 -16.37
N PHE A 502 23.35 -11.75 -16.01
CA PHE A 502 22.31 -11.36 -16.96
C PHE A 502 21.78 -9.95 -16.73
N ALA A 503 21.12 -9.39 -17.75
CA ALA A 503 20.33 -8.18 -17.60
C ALA A 503 18.94 -8.34 -18.21
N LEU A 504 17.96 -7.65 -17.63
CA LEU A 504 16.60 -7.51 -18.12
C LEU A 504 16.31 -6.05 -18.49
N ARG A 505 15.53 -5.87 -19.55
CA ARG A 505 14.90 -4.59 -19.89
C ARG A 505 13.42 -4.79 -20.12
N PHE A 506 12.62 -4.15 -19.29
CA PHE A 506 11.18 -4.03 -19.45
C PHE A 506 10.86 -2.71 -20.16
N THR A 507 10.05 -2.74 -21.21
CA THR A 507 9.63 -1.56 -21.98
C THR A 507 8.16 -1.65 -22.36
N GLY A 508 7.41 -0.57 -22.13
CA GLY A 508 6.00 -0.46 -22.52
C GLY A 508 5.43 0.90 -22.16
N SER A 509 4.13 0.92 -21.90
CA SER A 509 3.39 2.08 -21.44
C SER A 509 2.60 1.76 -20.17
N ILE A 510 2.42 2.78 -19.33
CA ILE A 510 1.62 2.77 -18.13
C ILE A 510 0.44 3.75 -18.28
N LEU A 511 -0.78 3.30 -18.00
CA LEU A 511 -1.97 4.14 -17.99
C LEU A 511 -2.12 4.84 -16.64
N ILE A 512 -2.17 6.17 -16.67
CA ILE A 512 -2.41 7.03 -15.52
C ILE A 512 -3.87 7.48 -15.56
N GLU A 513 -4.70 6.95 -14.68
CA GLU A 513 -6.13 7.27 -14.65
C GLU A 513 -6.43 8.68 -14.13
N LYS A 514 -5.63 9.14 -13.16
CA LYS A 514 -5.82 10.42 -12.49
C LYS A 514 -4.52 11.21 -12.48
N ALA A 515 -4.55 12.41 -13.04
CA ALA A 515 -3.39 13.30 -13.03
C ALA A 515 -2.94 13.60 -11.59
N GLY A 516 -1.63 13.73 -11.38
CA GLY A 516 -1.04 14.16 -10.12
C GLY A 516 0.36 13.63 -9.88
N ARG A 517 0.81 13.72 -8.63
CA ARG A 517 2.15 13.29 -8.23
C ARG A 517 2.18 11.80 -7.91
N TYR A 518 3.01 11.07 -8.64
CA TYR A 518 3.26 9.65 -8.45
C TYR A 518 4.62 9.43 -7.81
N ARG A 519 4.74 8.36 -7.00
CA ARG A 519 6.01 7.87 -6.46
C ARG A 519 6.20 6.44 -6.92
N PHE A 520 7.32 6.18 -7.58
CA PHE A 520 7.74 4.84 -7.97
C PHE A 520 8.78 4.30 -6.98
N PHE A 521 8.86 2.99 -6.88
CA PHE A 521 9.80 2.26 -6.03
C PHE A 521 10.39 1.10 -6.85
N ILE A 522 11.70 0.93 -6.80
CA ILE A 522 12.38 -0.28 -7.29
C ILE A 522 13.22 -0.85 -6.17
N SER A 523 13.13 -2.17 -5.99
CA SER A 523 14.00 -2.92 -5.09
C SER A 523 14.74 -3.93 -5.95
N SER A 524 16.07 -3.97 -5.85
CA SER A 524 16.89 -4.95 -6.59
C SER A 524 18.10 -5.42 -5.81
N ASP A 525 18.47 -6.68 -6.03
CA ASP A 525 19.78 -7.26 -5.70
C ASP A 525 20.66 -7.06 -6.95
N ASP A 526 21.78 -6.36 -6.81
CA ASP A 526 22.50 -5.62 -7.85
C ASP A 526 21.65 -4.50 -8.51
N GLY A 527 22.02 -4.10 -9.73
CA GLY A 527 21.64 -2.79 -10.26
C GLY A 527 20.30 -2.77 -10.99
N SER A 528 19.51 -1.73 -10.74
CA SER A 528 18.29 -1.44 -11.52
C SER A 528 18.06 0.06 -11.75
N ARG A 529 17.30 0.42 -12.79
CA ARG A 529 16.85 1.79 -13.05
C ARG A 529 15.40 1.82 -13.52
N LEU A 530 14.70 2.93 -13.25
CA LEU A 530 13.33 3.17 -13.70
C LEU A 530 13.21 4.51 -14.43
N TYR A 531 12.54 4.47 -15.58
CA TYR A 531 12.31 5.61 -16.45
C TYR A 531 10.82 5.76 -16.74
N ILE A 532 10.35 7.01 -16.78
CA ILE A 532 9.00 7.38 -17.22
C ILE A 532 9.13 8.48 -18.28
N ASN A 533 8.45 8.36 -19.42
CA ASN A 533 8.61 9.29 -20.55
C ASN A 533 10.07 9.49 -20.99
N ASN A 534 10.89 8.46 -20.85
CA ASN A 534 12.35 8.44 -21.06
C ASN A 534 13.16 9.33 -20.09
N GLU A 535 12.54 9.89 -19.05
CA GLU A 535 13.22 10.57 -17.94
C GLU A 535 13.62 9.54 -16.87
N LEU A 536 14.86 9.60 -16.38
CA LEU A 536 15.33 8.74 -15.30
C LEU A 536 14.71 9.19 -13.96
N VAL A 537 13.85 8.35 -13.40
CA VAL A 537 13.15 8.63 -12.13
C VAL A 537 13.87 8.01 -10.94
N ILE A 538 14.48 6.82 -11.13
CA ILE A 538 15.19 6.11 -10.06
C ILE A 538 16.47 5.49 -10.61
N ASP A 539 17.59 5.78 -9.95
CA ASP A 539 18.88 5.13 -10.19
C ASP A 539 19.28 4.26 -8.98
N ASN A 540 19.09 2.94 -9.14
CA ASN A 540 19.53 1.91 -8.21
C ASN A 540 20.60 1.01 -8.84
N ASP A 541 21.44 1.56 -9.71
CA ASP A 541 22.48 0.81 -10.42
C ASP A 541 23.71 0.55 -9.50
N GLY A 542 24.49 -0.49 -9.81
CA GLY A 542 25.67 -0.92 -9.03
C GLY A 542 25.57 -2.33 -8.43
N LEU A 543 26.67 -2.78 -7.82
CA LEU A 543 26.72 -4.08 -7.12
C LEU A 543 26.36 -3.90 -5.65
N HIS A 544 25.27 -4.53 -5.20
CA HIS A 544 24.79 -4.42 -3.81
C HIS A 544 23.72 -5.48 -3.52
N GLY A 545 23.50 -5.80 -2.25
CA GLY A 545 22.36 -6.62 -1.82
C GLY A 545 21.00 -6.03 -2.21
N MET A 546 19.91 -6.76 -1.95
CA MET A 546 18.54 -6.27 -2.15
C MET A 546 18.28 -4.92 -1.44
N VAL A 547 18.19 -3.82 -2.20
CA VAL A 547 17.99 -2.46 -1.68
C VAL A 547 16.85 -1.79 -2.45
N GLU A 548 15.94 -1.14 -1.71
CA GLU A 548 14.86 -0.34 -2.29
C GLU A 548 15.26 1.14 -2.43
N LYS A 549 14.99 1.70 -3.61
CA LYS A 549 15.01 3.14 -3.88
C LYS A 549 13.66 3.61 -4.41
N SER A 550 13.42 4.91 -4.31
CA SER A 550 12.18 5.52 -4.77
C SER A 550 12.42 6.87 -5.43
N GLY A 551 11.55 7.25 -6.36
CA GLY A 551 11.58 8.53 -7.07
C GLY A 551 10.17 9.06 -7.28
N ARG A 552 10.03 10.37 -7.50
CA ARG A 552 8.74 11.04 -7.68
C ARG A 552 8.68 11.72 -9.04
N ILE A 553 7.52 11.68 -9.68
CA ILE A 553 7.26 12.34 -10.95
C ILE A 553 5.78 12.78 -11.01
N ASN A 554 5.50 13.93 -11.61
CA ASN A 554 4.11 14.32 -11.90
C ASN A 554 3.70 13.76 -13.26
N LEU A 555 2.50 13.20 -13.32
CA LEU A 555 1.96 12.61 -14.55
C LEU A 555 0.56 13.17 -14.80
N ALA A 556 0.30 13.50 -16.07
CA ALA A 556 -1.04 13.79 -16.55
C ALA A 556 -1.90 12.51 -16.57
N ALA A 557 -3.22 12.65 -16.65
CA ALA A 557 -4.06 11.50 -16.95
C ALA A 557 -3.84 11.09 -18.41
N GLY A 558 -3.60 9.81 -18.67
CA GLY A 558 -3.27 9.30 -20.00
C GLY A 558 -2.16 8.26 -19.98
N THR A 559 -1.67 7.91 -21.16
CA THR A 559 -0.65 6.88 -21.34
C THR A 559 0.74 7.49 -21.29
N HIS A 560 1.64 6.91 -20.49
CA HIS A 560 3.03 7.34 -20.35
C HIS A 560 3.98 6.18 -20.68
N SER A 561 5.14 6.45 -21.28
CA SER A 561 6.11 5.36 -21.48
C SER A 561 6.73 4.97 -20.14
N ILE A 562 6.98 3.67 -19.96
CA ILE A 562 7.69 3.12 -18.80
C ILE A 562 8.80 2.20 -19.27
N ALA A 563 9.98 2.34 -18.66
CA ALA A 563 11.05 1.36 -18.80
C ALA A 563 11.68 1.04 -17.46
N VAL A 564 11.97 -0.24 -17.23
CA VAL A 564 12.72 -0.71 -16.06
C VAL A 564 13.86 -1.57 -16.55
N THR A 565 15.06 -1.31 -16.05
CA THR A 565 16.25 -2.09 -16.38
C THR A 565 16.83 -2.69 -15.11
N TYR A 566 17.41 -3.88 -15.21
CA TYR A 566 17.90 -4.67 -14.08
C TYR A 566 19.06 -5.55 -14.53
N PHE A 567 20.06 -5.78 -13.68
CA PHE A 567 21.05 -6.83 -13.88
C PHE A 567 21.36 -7.55 -12.57
N ASP A 568 21.86 -8.77 -12.74
CA ASP A 568 22.41 -9.59 -11.67
C ASP A 568 23.79 -10.11 -12.09
N ASN A 569 24.75 -10.05 -11.17
CA ASN A 569 26.14 -10.48 -11.37
C ASN A 569 26.54 -11.65 -10.44
N GLY A 570 25.57 -12.25 -9.75
CA GLY A 570 25.68 -13.44 -8.92
C GLY A 570 25.60 -13.18 -7.42
N GLY A 571 25.01 -14.11 -6.68
CA GLY A 571 24.78 -13.96 -5.23
C GLY A 571 23.33 -14.26 -4.86
N GLY A 572 22.71 -13.35 -4.10
CA GLY A 572 21.25 -13.29 -4.04
C GLY A 572 20.71 -12.65 -5.32
N ASP A 573 19.44 -12.88 -5.63
CA ASP A 573 18.78 -12.35 -6.82
C ASP A 573 17.41 -11.74 -6.47
N GLY A 574 16.99 -10.71 -7.21
CA GLY A 574 15.66 -10.15 -7.01
C GLY A 574 15.40 -8.80 -7.68
N LEU A 575 14.16 -8.63 -8.16
CA LEU A 575 13.62 -7.37 -8.66
C LEU A 575 12.16 -7.22 -8.22
N GLN A 576 11.81 -6.08 -7.61
CA GLN A 576 10.44 -5.70 -7.30
C GLN A 576 10.19 -4.25 -7.72
N VAL A 577 9.03 -3.98 -8.34
CA VAL A 577 8.65 -2.64 -8.79
C VAL A 577 7.25 -2.30 -8.27
N ALA A 578 7.13 -1.14 -7.64
CA ALA A 578 5.90 -0.65 -7.03
C ALA A 578 5.67 0.84 -7.32
N TRP A 579 4.45 1.30 -7.10
CA TRP A 579 4.05 2.70 -7.28
C TRP A 579 2.98 3.13 -6.28
N ALA A 580 2.90 4.43 -6.03
CA ALA A 580 1.87 5.10 -5.25
C ALA A 580 1.43 6.37 -5.99
N GLY A 581 0.18 6.77 -5.85
CA GLY A 581 -0.38 7.91 -6.58
C GLY A 581 -1.66 8.47 -5.97
N PRO A 582 -2.28 9.48 -6.61
CA PRO A 582 -3.50 10.09 -6.13
C PRO A 582 -4.64 9.07 -5.99
N GLY A 583 -4.99 8.73 -4.75
CA GLY A 583 -6.09 7.80 -4.44
C GLY A 583 -5.68 6.36 -4.11
N PHE A 584 -4.38 6.03 -4.10
CA PHE A 584 -3.90 4.71 -3.65
C PHE A 584 -2.51 4.77 -3.01
N ARG A 585 -2.27 3.90 -2.00
CA ARG A 585 -0.96 3.75 -1.33
C ARG A 585 -0.04 2.80 -2.13
N LYS A 586 1.23 2.67 -1.72
CA LYS A 586 2.23 1.84 -2.42
C LYS A 586 1.70 0.43 -2.70
N GLN A 587 1.71 0.03 -3.96
CA GLN A 587 1.32 -1.30 -4.43
C GLN A 587 2.17 -1.72 -5.63
N ALA A 588 2.17 -2.99 -6.02
CA ALA A 588 2.76 -3.42 -7.30
C ALA A 588 2.05 -2.71 -8.47
N ILE A 589 2.75 -2.52 -9.60
CA ILE A 589 2.11 -1.97 -10.80
C ILE A 589 1.18 -3.04 -11.38
N PRO A 590 -0.15 -2.83 -11.40
CA PRO A 590 -1.08 -3.86 -11.84
C PRO A 590 -0.97 -4.07 -13.36
N ASN A 591 -1.14 -5.31 -13.83
CA ASN A 591 -1.12 -5.62 -15.26
C ASN A 591 -2.18 -4.85 -16.07
N SER A 592 -3.28 -4.43 -15.43
CA SER A 592 -4.37 -3.68 -16.05
C SER A 592 -3.98 -2.27 -16.49
N VAL A 593 -2.88 -1.72 -15.96
CA VAL A 593 -2.36 -0.41 -16.38
C VAL A 593 -1.15 -0.54 -17.30
N LEU A 594 -0.62 -1.75 -17.54
CA LEU A 594 0.53 -1.98 -18.40
C LEU A 594 0.10 -2.42 -19.79
N SER A 595 0.68 -1.79 -20.80
CA SER A 595 0.50 -2.21 -22.18
C SER A 595 1.78 -2.07 -23.00
N VAL A 596 1.93 -2.91 -24.01
CA VAL A 596 2.90 -2.70 -25.09
C VAL A 596 2.26 -1.77 -26.12
N ALA A 597 1.92 -0.56 -25.70
CA ALA A 597 1.60 0.56 -26.59
C ALA A 597 2.81 1.49 -26.66
N GLU A 598 3.19 1.97 -27.84
CA GLU A 598 4.10 3.13 -27.94
C GLU A 598 3.36 4.35 -27.34
N SER A 599 4.07 5.26 -26.66
CA SER A 599 3.50 6.54 -26.16
C SER A 599 2.68 7.24 -27.25
N ASP A 600 1.57 7.92 -26.90
CA ASP A 600 0.71 8.62 -27.86
C ASP A 600 1.56 9.43 -28.85
N THR A 601 1.49 9.03 -30.12
CA THR A 601 2.20 9.72 -31.20
C THR A 601 1.60 11.11 -31.39
N LEU A 602 2.30 12.01 -32.10
CA LEU A 602 1.71 13.29 -32.49
C LEU A 602 0.42 13.11 -33.31
N HIS A 603 0.30 11.98 -34.01
CA HIS A 603 -0.93 11.59 -34.71
C HIS A 603 -2.06 11.27 -33.74
N ASP A 604 -1.80 10.48 -32.69
CA ASP A 604 -2.79 10.13 -31.66
C ASP A 604 -3.31 11.38 -30.93
N ILE A 605 -2.39 12.29 -30.58
CA ILE A 605 -2.74 13.58 -29.97
C ILE A 605 -3.58 14.43 -30.92
N ALA A 606 -3.18 14.53 -32.19
CA ALA A 606 -3.95 15.28 -33.19
C ALA A 606 -5.36 14.70 -33.41
N ILE A 607 -5.51 13.37 -33.37
CA ILE A 607 -6.80 12.68 -33.45
C ILE A 607 -7.66 13.00 -32.21
N GLY A 608 -7.10 12.91 -31.01
CA GLY A 608 -7.82 13.19 -29.76
C GLY A 608 -8.32 14.63 -29.66
N VAL A 609 -7.54 15.59 -30.17
CA VAL A 609 -7.89 17.02 -30.17
C VAL A 609 -9.12 17.35 -31.03
N LEU A 610 -9.46 16.52 -32.02
CA LEU A 610 -10.61 16.76 -32.91
C LEU A 610 -11.94 16.89 -32.17
N ASP A 611 -12.08 16.27 -31.00
CA ASP A 611 -13.27 16.38 -30.14
C ASP A 611 -13.51 17.83 -29.67
N SER A 612 -12.44 18.56 -29.38
CA SER A 612 -12.50 19.95 -28.91
C SER A 612 -12.75 20.99 -30.02
N ILE A 613 -12.63 20.58 -31.28
CA ILE A 613 -12.80 21.46 -32.45
C ILE A 613 -14.27 21.40 -32.89
N PRO A 614 -15.05 22.48 -32.87
CA PRO A 614 -16.44 22.42 -33.34
C PRO A 614 -16.52 22.37 -34.88
N GLY A 615 -17.60 21.79 -35.41
CA GLY A 615 -17.86 21.68 -36.85
C GLY A 615 -17.15 20.51 -37.56
N TYR A 616 -17.16 20.53 -38.90
CA TYR A 616 -16.48 19.58 -39.78
C TYR A 616 -16.83 18.10 -39.56
N ALA A 617 -18.07 17.79 -39.17
CA ALA A 617 -18.45 16.44 -38.77
C ALA A 617 -18.25 15.40 -39.90
N ALA A 618 -18.56 15.76 -41.15
CA ALA A 618 -18.35 14.88 -42.30
C ALA A 618 -16.87 14.69 -42.63
N GLU A 619 -16.06 15.75 -42.57
CA GLU A 619 -14.63 15.71 -42.86
C GLU A 619 -13.85 14.96 -41.77
N LYS A 620 -14.27 15.09 -40.51
CA LYS A 620 -13.76 14.30 -39.39
C LYS A 620 -14.10 12.83 -39.58
N PHE A 621 -15.36 12.51 -39.88
CA PHE A 621 -15.77 11.14 -40.16
C PHE A 621 -14.89 10.53 -41.26
N ASP A 622 -14.73 11.24 -42.38
CA ASP A 622 -13.94 10.76 -43.51
C ASP A 622 -12.47 10.52 -43.13
N SER A 623 -11.84 11.47 -42.46
CA SER A 623 -10.42 11.36 -42.07
C SER A 623 -10.20 10.23 -41.07
N LEU A 624 -11.11 10.04 -40.11
CA LEU A 624 -11.03 8.97 -39.11
C LEU A 624 -11.34 7.60 -39.70
N ALA A 625 -12.33 7.50 -40.59
CA ALA A 625 -12.67 6.27 -41.30
C ALA A 625 -11.50 5.78 -42.16
N GLU A 626 -10.81 6.67 -42.87
CA GLU A 626 -9.61 6.34 -43.65
C GLU A 626 -8.49 5.76 -42.77
N LEU A 627 -8.27 6.34 -41.58
CA LEU A 627 -7.28 5.83 -40.63
C LEU A 627 -7.62 4.42 -40.12
N ILE A 628 -8.88 4.19 -39.73
CA ILE A 628 -9.35 2.88 -39.24
C ILE A 628 -9.21 1.81 -40.34
N GLN A 629 -9.61 2.13 -41.57
CA GLN A 629 -9.52 1.25 -42.74
C GLN A 629 -8.07 0.94 -43.12
N ALA A 630 -7.18 1.92 -43.01
CA ALA A 630 -5.74 1.75 -43.25
C ALA A 630 -5.01 1.01 -42.11
N ASN A 631 -5.70 0.63 -41.03
CA ASN A 631 -5.10 0.08 -39.81
C ASN A 631 -4.04 1.00 -39.19
N ARG A 632 -4.31 2.31 -39.13
CA ARG A 632 -3.38 3.31 -38.55
C ARG A 632 -4.07 4.03 -37.40
N TYR A 633 -3.43 4.08 -36.23
CA TYR A 633 -3.94 4.79 -35.04
C TYR A 633 -5.40 4.43 -34.70
N ARG A 634 -5.75 3.14 -34.92
CA ARG A 634 -7.15 2.68 -34.93
C ARG A 634 -7.85 2.97 -33.61
N VAL A 635 -7.19 2.75 -32.47
CA VAL A 635 -7.77 2.98 -31.14
C VAL A 635 -8.17 4.45 -30.96
N SER A 636 -7.22 5.37 -31.19
CA SER A 636 -7.45 6.81 -31.13
C SER A 636 -8.53 7.26 -32.10
N ALA A 637 -8.52 6.72 -33.33
CA ALA A 637 -9.50 7.06 -34.36
C ALA A 637 -10.91 6.56 -34.03
N VAL A 638 -11.05 5.35 -33.49
CA VAL A 638 -12.33 4.80 -33.00
C VAL A 638 -12.89 5.70 -31.90
N ARG A 639 -12.07 6.06 -30.90
CA ARG A 639 -12.48 6.91 -29.79
C ARG A 639 -12.91 8.30 -30.25
N ALA A 640 -12.16 8.92 -31.15
CA ALA A 640 -12.52 10.22 -31.72
C ALA A 640 -13.81 10.13 -32.56
N LEU A 641 -14.00 9.04 -33.33
CA LEU A 641 -15.18 8.88 -34.18
C LEU A 641 -16.46 8.67 -33.37
N LEU A 642 -16.37 8.02 -32.20
CA LEU A 642 -17.48 7.89 -31.25
C LEU A 642 -18.04 9.24 -30.78
N GLN A 643 -17.27 10.32 -30.85
CA GLN A 643 -17.71 11.68 -30.50
C GLN A 643 -18.30 12.46 -31.69
N VAL A 644 -18.14 11.97 -32.93
CA VAL A 644 -18.66 12.65 -34.12
C VAL A 644 -20.18 12.41 -34.22
N PRO A 645 -21.01 13.46 -34.41
CA PRO A 645 -22.46 13.31 -34.56
C PRO A 645 -22.86 12.33 -35.68
N THR A 646 -23.76 11.38 -35.37
CA THR A 646 -24.12 10.26 -36.24
C THR A 646 -24.96 10.64 -37.46
N ASP A 647 -25.62 11.79 -37.42
CA ASP A 647 -26.38 12.37 -38.53
C ASP A 647 -25.47 12.78 -39.70
N ALA A 648 -24.21 13.11 -39.42
CA ALA A 648 -23.21 13.43 -40.43
C ALA A 648 -22.55 12.20 -41.08
N TRP A 649 -22.84 10.98 -40.61
CA TRP A 649 -22.18 9.75 -41.08
C TRP A 649 -22.79 9.26 -42.41
N PRO A 650 -22.01 9.17 -43.51
CA PRO A 650 -22.50 8.67 -44.79
C PRO A 650 -22.84 7.17 -44.71
N VAL A 651 -24.03 6.77 -45.20
CA VAL A 651 -24.54 5.40 -45.11
C VAL A 651 -23.58 4.38 -45.78
N GLU A 652 -23.11 4.68 -46.99
CA GLU A 652 -22.23 3.78 -47.76
C GLU A 652 -20.88 3.54 -47.06
N LYS A 653 -20.27 4.59 -46.54
CA LYS A 653 -19.01 4.49 -45.79
C LYS A 653 -19.21 3.81 -44.43
N SER A 654 -20.37 3.99 -43.80
CA SER A 654 -20.71 3.36 -42.54
C SER A 654 -20.76 1.83 -42.65
N ALA A 655 -21.30 1.29 -43.75
CA ALA A 655 -21.32 -0.16 -43.99
C ALA A 655 -19.90 -0.75 -44.08
N THR A 656 -19.02 -0.12 -44.86
CA THR A 656 -17.63 -0.56 -45.05
C THR A 656 -16.84 -0.50 -43.75
N LEU A 657 -17.03 0.56 -42.97
CA LEU A 657 -16.35 0.76 -41.71
C LEU A 657 -16.85 -0.21 -40.62
N ALA A 658 -18.16 -0.46 -40.55
CA ALA A 658 -18.74 -1.46 -39.66
C ALA A 658 -18.17 -2.86 -39.93
N GLU A 659 -18.03 -3.23 -41.20
CA GLU A 659 -17.43 -4.53 -41.58
C GLU A 659 -15.95 -4.63 -41.17
N THR A 660 -15.20 -3.55 -41.36
CA THR A 660 -13.79 -3.45 -40.95
C THR A 660 -13.64 -3.64 -39.45
N LEU A 661 -14.48 -2.96 -38.65
CA LEU A 661 -14.42 -3.03 -37.19
C LEU A 661 -14.97 -4.36 -36.64
N ALA A 662 -16.05 -4.91 -37.21
CA ALA A 662 -16.56 -6.22 -36.82
C ALA A 662 -15.54 -7.33 -37.07
N SER A 663 -14.78 -7.24 -38.17
CA SER A 663 -13.68 -8.16 -38.46
C SER A 663 -12.53 -7.99 -37.49
N TYR A 664 -12.12 -6.74 -37.21
CA TYR A 664 -11.11 -6.44 -36.21
C TYR A 664 -11.47 -6.98 -34.81
N VAL A 665 -12.69 -6.76 -34.32
CA VAL A 665 -13.15 -7.32 -33.04
C VAL A 665 -13.07 -8.86 -33.04
N GLY A 666 -13.36 -9.49 -34.19
CA GLY A 666 -13.21 -10.94 -34.36
C GLY A 666 -11.77 -11.44 -34.25
N GLU A 667 -10.79 -10.64 -34.68
CA GLU A 667 -9.36 -10.95 -34.58
C GLU A 667 -8.80 -10.80 -33.16
N ILE A 668 -9.43 -9.99 -32.31
CA ILE A 668 -9.04 -9.84 -30.90
C ILE A 668 -9.29 -11.19 -30.19
N PRO A 669 -8.33 -11.77 -29.46
CA PRO A 669 -8.56 -12.96 -28.63
C PRO A 669 -9.70 -12.75 -27.65
N ALA A 670 -10.54 -13.77 -27.41
CA ALA A 670 -11.71 -13.63 -26.55
C ALA A 670 -11.37 -13.07 -25.16
N SER A 671 -10.26 -13.51 -24.56
CA SER A 671 -9.76 -13.01 -23.26
C SER A 671 -9.48 -11.51 -23.20
N LEU A 672 -9.35 -10.83 -24.35
CA LEU A 672 -9.08 -9.39 -24.45
C LEU A 672 -10.30 -8.58 -24.93
N ARG A 673 -11.42 -9.23 -25.28
CA ARG A 673 -12.60 -8.55 -25.86
C ARG A 673 -13.43 -7.77 -24.84
N THR A 674 -13.22 -8.01 -23.55
CA THR A 674 -13.80 -7.23 -22.44
C THR A 674 -13.02 -5.94 -22.15
N GLY A 675 -11.84 -5.79 -22.78
CA GLY A 675 -11.02 -4.58 -22.69
C GLY A 675 -11.66 -3.36 -23.33
N LYS A 676 -11.24 -2.18 -22.88
CA LYS A 676 -11.81 -0.88 -23.29
C LYS A 676 -11.79 -0.70 -24.81
N GLU A 677 -10.70 -1.05 -25.47
CA GLU A 677 -10.48 -0.89 -26.91
C GLU A 677 -11.45 -1.74 -27.74
N ALA A 678 -11.67 -2.99 -27.32
CA ALA A 678 -12.59 -3.91 -27.97
C ALA A 678 -14.04 -3.43 -27.80
N LEU A 679 -14.42 -3.02 -26.58
CA LEU A 679 -15.75 -2.49 -26.29
C LEU A 679 -16.04 -1.18 -27.04
N GLU A 680 -15.08 -0.26 -27.13
CA GLU A 680 -15.18 0.97 -27.93
C GLU A 680 -15.39 0.64 -29.42
N ALA A 681 -14.65 -0.34 -29.96
CA ALA A 681 -14.79 -0.78 -31.35
C ALA A 681 -16.15 -1.48 -31.61
N MET A 682 -16.63 -2.33 -30.71
CA MET A 682 -17.95 -2.96 -30.79
C MET A 682 -19.07 -1.92 -30.75
N ARG A 683 -18.97 -0.95 -29.83
CA ARG A 683 -19.93 0.15 -29.73
C ARG A 683 -19.98 0.98 -31.01
N LEU A 684 -18.82 1.34 -31.56
CA LEU A 684 -18.76 2.08 -32.82
C LEU A 684 -19.35 1.26 -33.97
N THR A 685 -19.09 -0.04 -34.01
CA THR A 685 -19.67 -0.95 -35.01
C THR A 685 -21.20 -0.96 -34.94
N ASP A 686 -21.79 -1.06 -33.75
CA ASP A 686 -23.26 -1.01 -33.57
C ASP A 686 -23.84 0.36 -33.97
N MET A 687 -23.17 1.47 -33.61
CA MET A 687 -23.58 2.81 -34.03
C MET A 687 -23.53 3.00 -35.56
N LEU A 688 -22.52 2.45 -36.24
CA LEU A 688 -22.42 2.47 -37.70
C LEU A 688 -23.51 1.60 -38.33
N ALA A 689 -23.76 0.41 -37.77
CA ALA A 689 -24.81 -0.51 -38.22
C ALA A 689 -26.22 0.10 -38.07
N ALA A 690 -26.44 0.97 -37.07
CA ALA A 690 -27.68 1.70 -36.89
C ALA A 690 -28.01 2.68 -38.05
N ARG A 691 -27.05 3.01 -38.92
CA ARG A 691 -27.25 3.80 -40.14
C ARG A 691 -27.69 2.97 -41.34
N LEU A 692 -27.67 1.64 -41.23
CA LEU A 692 -27.94 0.70 -42.31
C LEU A 692 -29.41 0.22 -42.29
N PRO A 693 -29.92 -0.36 -43.39
CA PRO A 693 -31.23 -1.02 -43.41
C PRO A 693 -31.35 -2.12 -42.35
N ASP A 694 -32.57 -2.39 -41.88
CA ASP A 694 -32.83 -3.29 -40.76
C ASP A 694 -32.21 -4.68 -40.90
N GLU A 695 -32.22 -5.26 -42.10
CA GLU A 695 -31.62 -6.58 -42.36
C GLU A 695 -30.11 -6.60 -42.07
N GLN A 696 -29.37 -5.59 -42.55
CA GLN A 696 -27.92 -5.48 -42.32
C GLN A 696 -27.61 -5.14 -40.86
N ARG A 697 -28.40 -4.26 -40.26
CA ARG A 697 -28.29 -3.90 -38.85
C ARG A 697 -28.43 -5.13 -37.94
N LEU A 698 -29.46 -5.95 -38.18
CA LEU A 698 -29.70 -7.18 -37.42
C LEU A 698 -28.56 -8.21 -37.61
N ALA A 699 -27.98 -8.29 -38.81
CA ALA A 699 -26.83 -9.16 -39.07
C ALA A 699 -25.58 -8.73 -38.26
N PHE A 700 -25.28 -7.42 -38.20
CA PHE A 700 -24.20 -6.90 -37.36
C PHE A 700 -24.46 -7.12 -35.88
N GLN A 701 -25.69 -6.90 -35.40
CA GLN A 701 -26.05 -7.15 -33.99
C GLN A 701 -25.87 -8.62 -33.62
N ALA A 702 -26.29 -9.55 -34.49
CA ALA A 702 -26.07 -10.98 -34.27
C ALA A 702 -24.56 -11.32 -34.23
N ARG A 703 -23.76 -10.77 -35.14
CA ARG A 703 -22.30 -11.00 -35.16
C ARG A 703 -21.60 -10.42 -33.93
N LEU A 704 -21.94 -9.20 -33.50
CA LEU A 704 -21.38 -8.60 -32.29
C LEU A 704 -21.79 -9.39 -31.04
N SER A 705 -23.04 -9.88 -30.98
CA SER A 705 -23.50 -10.74 -29.89
C SER A 705 -22.74 -12.07 -29.86
N ASP A 706 -22.32 -12.61 -31.01
CA ASP A 706 -21.52 -13.84 -31.08
C ASP A 706 -20.06 -13.63 -30.66
N LEU A 707 -19.53 -12.42 -30.90
CA LEU A 707 -18.17 -12.01 -30.52
C LEU A 707 -18.06 -11.56 -29.05
N ALA A 708 -19.17 -11.13 -28.46
CA ALA A 708 -19.23 -10.67 -27.07
C ALA A 708 -18.84 -11.79 -26.09
N VAL A 709 -18.09 -11.42 -25.06
CA VAL A 709 -17.74 -12.31 -23.95
C VAL A 709 -18.71 -12.05 -22.81
N ASN A 710 -19.32 -13.11 -22.28
CA ASN A 710 -20.21 -12.98 -21.14
C ASN A 710 -19.40 -12.68 -19.88
N VAL A 711 -19.70 -11.60 -19.16
CA VAL A 711 -18.99 -11.23 -17.94
C VAL A 711 -19.84 -11.59 -16.73
N ILE A 712 -19.36 -12.53 -15.91
CA ILE A 712 -20.00 -12.96 -14.68
C ILE A 712 -19.23 -12.40 -13.49
N ARG A 713 -19.84 -11.44 -12.79
CA ARG A 713 -19.30 -10.95 -11.52
C ARG A 713 -19.64 -11.93 -10.40
N ILE A 714 -18.67 -12.33 -9.61
CA ILE A 714 -18.88 -13.20 -8.45
C ILE A 714 -18.18 -12.54 -7.26
N GLY A 715 -18.90 -12.43 -6.16
CA GLY A 715 -18.43 -11.86 -4.92
C GLY A 715 -18.36 -12.90 -3.82
N THR A 716 -17.67 -12.56 -2.74
CA THR A 716 -17.88 -13.20 -1.45
C THR A 716 -19.00 -12.49 -0.69
N VAL A 717 -19.70 -13.17 0.21
CA VAL A 717 -20.65 -12.52 1.13
C VAL A 717 -19.94 -12.23 2.45
N PRO A 718 -19.85 -10.97 2.90
CA PRO A 718 -19.13 -10.60 4.11
C PRO A 718 -19.52 -11.46 5.31
N HIS A 719 -18.52 -11.99 6.03
CA HIS A 719 -18.64 -12.74 7.27
C HIS A 719 -19.34 -14.12 7.15
N ARG A 720 -19.64 -14.58 5.94
CA ARG A 720 -20.41 -15.82 5.73
C ARG A 720 -19.58 -16.96 5.13
N MET A 721 -18.39 -16.69 4.58
CA MET A 721 -17.54 -17.69 3.92
C MET A 721 -18.31 -18.45 2.82
N ILE A 722 -19.02 -17.71 1.97
CA ILE A 722 -19.76 -18.20 0.81
C ILE A 722 -19.57 -17.23 -0.38
N TYR A 723 -19.82 -17.72 -1.58
CA TYR A 723 -20.02 -16.86 -2.74
C TYR A 723 -21.41 -16.22 -2.72
N ASP A 724 -21.54 -15.03 -3.31
CA ASP A 724 -22.82 -14.33 -3.47
C ASP A 724 -23.76 -15.01 -4.49
N LYS A 725 -23.20 -15.90 -5.31
CA LYS A 725 -23.91 -16.74 -6.28
C LYS A 725 -23.60 -18.19 -5.96
N GLU A 726 -24.65 -18.97 -5.72
CA GLU A 726 -24.56 -20.44 -5.56
C GLU A 726 -24.92 -21.18 -6.86
N ARG A 727 -25.50 -20.46 -7.83
CA ARG A 727 -25.82 -20.94 -9.18
C ARG A 727 -25.41 -19.89 -10.21
N MET A 728 -24.61 -20.30 -11.17
CA MET A 728 -24.24 -19.52 -12.35
C MET A 728 -24.57 -20.33 -13.61
N VAL A 729 -24.79 -19.67 -14.74
CA VAL A 729 -25.09 -20.34 -16.02
C VAL A 729 -24.30 -19.71 -17.16
N ILE A 730 -23.72 -20.56 -18.01
CA ILE A 730 -22.96 -20.17 -19.20
C ILE A 730 -23.31 -21.07 -20.38
N GLN A 731 -23.02 -20.60 -21.60
CA GLN A 731 -23.21 -21.38 -22.81
C GLN A 731 -21.99 -22.25 -23.10
N ALA A 732 -22.22 -23.52 -23.46
CA ALA A 732 -21.18 -24.46 -23.84
C ALA A 732 -20.32 -23.95 -25.01
N GLY A 733 -19.00 -24.08 -24.89
CA GLY A 733 -18.03 -23.71 -25.94
C GLY A 733 -17.90 -22.20 -26.23
N LYS A 734 -18.49 -21.33 -25.39
CA LYS A 734 -18.36 -19.87 -25.52
C LYS A 734 -17.37 -19.31 -24.49
N PRO A 735 -16.61 -18.25 -24.84
CA PRO A 735 -15.74 -17.58 -23.88
C PRO A 735 -16.56 -16.81 -22.84
N VAL A 736 -16.08 -16.85 -21.60
CA VAL A 736 -16.67 -16.18 -20.44
C VAL A 736 -15.56 -15.52 -19.63
N GLU A 737 -15.84 -14.38 -19.02
CA GLU A 737 -14.95 -13.75 -18.05
C GLU A 737 -15.62 -13.76 -16.66
N PHE A 738 -14.89 -14.24 -15.66
CA PHE A 738 -15.30 -14.14 -14.26
C PHE A 738 -14.58 -12.96 -13.60
N VAL A 739 -15.33 -12.04 -13.02
CA VAL A 739 -14.79 -10.97 -12.18
C VAL A 739 -15.04 -11.34 -10.73
N PHE A 740 -14.03 -11.93 -10.09
CA PHE A 740 -14.09 -12.34 -8.69
C PHE A 740 -13.67 -11.19 -7.78
N SER A 741 -14.52 -10.83 -6.81
CA SER A 741 -14.25 -9.77 -5.84
C SER A 741 -14.36 -10.32 -4.41
N ASN A 742 -13.34 -10.09 -3.60
CA ASN A 742 -13.36 -10.47 -2.20
C ASN A 742 -13.82 -9.29 -1.33
N THR A 743 -15.08 -9.32 -0.91
CA THR A 743 -15.65 -8.34 0.03
C THR A 743 -15.66 -8.83 1.48
N ASP A 744 -15.12 -10.02 1.73
CA ASP A 744 -15.02 -10.61 3.06
C ASP A 744 -13.74 -10.16 3.76
N ASN A 745 -13.67 -10.32 5.08
CA ASN A 745 -12.53 -9.90 5.89
C ASN A 745 -11.39 -10.92 5.92
N MET A 746 -11.54 -12.04 5.20
CA MET A 746 -10.55 -13.11 5.10
C MET A 746 -10.20 -13.38 3.63
N PRO A 747 -9.01 -13.91 3.33
CA PRO A 747 -8.61 -14.22 1.96
C PRO A 747 -9.48 -15.32 1.34
N HIS A 748 -9.77 -15.20 0.06
CA HIS A 748 -10.52 -16.20 -0.70
C HIS A 748 -9.96 -16.34 -2.11
N ASN A 749 -10.08 -17.53 -2.68
CA ASN A 749 -9.83 -17.77 -4.10
C ASN A 749 -11.08 -18.40 -4.73
N PHE A 750 -11.07 -18.52 -6.07
CA PHE A 750 -12.15 -19.07 -6.86
C PHE A 750 -11.59 -20.06 -7.87
N ALA A 751 -12.04 -21.31 -7.83
CA ALA A 751 -11.64 -22.35 -8.79
C ALA A 751 -12.86 -23.08 -9.36
N ILE A 752 -12.82 -23.38 -10.66
CA ILE A 752 -13.80 -24.26 -11.33
C ILE A 752 -13.16 -25.63 -11.50
N VAL A 753 -13.89 -26.70 -11.17
CA VAL A 753 -13.40 -28.07 -11.23
C VAL A 753 -14.28 -28.95 -12.12
N GLN A 754 -13.78 -30.12 -12.50
CA GLN A 754 -14.55 -31.10 -13.28
C GLN A 754 -15.75 -31.66 -12.49
N PRO A 755 -16.85 -32.08 -13.15
CA PRO A 755 -17.97 -32.73 -12.49
C PRO A 755 -17.53 -33.98 -11.70
N GLY A 756 -18.06 -34.15 -10.49
CA GLY A 756 -17.75 -35.27 -9.59
C GLY A 756 -16.43 -35.14 -8.82
N SER A 757 -15.74 -34.00 -8.89
CA SER A 757 -14.42 -33.80 -8.27
C SER A 757 -14.37 -32.82 -7.10
N LEU A 758 -15.50 -32.21 -6.70
CA LEU A 758 -15.52 -31.14 -5.69
C LEU A 758 -14.94 -31.61 -4.35
N GLU A 759 -15.38 -32.76 -3.85
CA GLU A 759 -14.91 -33.28 -2.55
C GLU A 759 -13.43 -33.69 -2.61
N GLU A 760 -13.01 -34.32 -3.70
CA GLU A 760 -11.62 -34.70 -3.94
C GLU A 760 -10.69 -33.48 -3.95
N ILE A 761 -11.02 -32.46 -4.74
CA ILE A 761 -10.22 -31.22 -4.80
C ILE A 761 -10.26 -30.47 -3.46
N GLY A 762 -11.41 -30.46 -2.79
CA GLY A 762 -11.53 -29.89 -1.46
C GLY A 762 -10.58 -30.53 -0.44
N LEU A 763 -10.55 -31.86 -0.37
CA LEU A 763 -9.62 -32.59 0.50
C LEU A 763 -8.15 -32.34 0.11
N MET A 764 -7.83 -32.26 -1.19
CA MET A 764 -6.49 -31.90 -1.66
C MET A 764 -6.09 -30.47 -1.28
N ALA A 765 -7.03 -29.53 -1.25
CA ALA A 765 -6.81 -28.15 -0.82
C ALA A 765 -6.40 -28.07 0.66
N GLU A 766 -6.98 -28.93 1.51
CA GLU A 766 -6.55 -29.03 2.91
C GLU A 766 -5.10 -29.53 3.03
N ALA A 767 -4.77 -30.59 2.29
CA ALA A 767 -3.41 -31.14 2.27
C ALA A 767 -2.40 -30.12 1.73
N THR A 768 -2.81 -29.34 0.72
CA THR A 768 -1.98 -28.29 0.09
C THR A 768 -1.48 -27.27 1.10
N SER A 769 -2.25 -26.96 2.17
CA SER A 769 -1.82 -26.00 3.21
C SER A 769 -0.49 -26.35 3.89
N GLN A 770 -0.08 -27.62 3.87
CA GLN A 770 1.14 -28.11 4.49
C GLN A 770 2.36 -28.10 3.54
N GLU A 771 2.16 -27.74 2.27
CA GLU A 771 3.23 -27.69 1.27
C GLU A 771 3.96 -26.33 1.30
N PRO A 772 5.31 -26.31 1.17
CA PRO A 772 6.09 -25.07 1.27
C PRO A 772 5.82 -24.07 0.12
N ASP A 773 5.32 -24.54 -1.02
CA ASP A 773 4.97 -23.72 -2.19
C ASP A 773 3.47 -23.32 -2.22
N ALA A 774 2.69 -23.64 -1.19
CA ALA A 774 1.24 -23.45 -1.17
C ALA A 774 0.83 -21.99 -1.39
N LEU A 775 1.51 -21.04 -0.74
CA LEU A 775 1.25 -19.61 -0.88
C LEU A 775 1.54 -19.13 -2.31
N ALA A 776 2.66 -19.56 -2.90
CA ALA A 776 3.04 -19.22 -4.26
C ALA A 776 2.04 -19.75 -5.31
N ARG A 777 1.35 -20.86 -4.99
CA ARG A 777 0.26 -21.41 -5.80
C ARG A 777 -1.12 -20.88 -5.42
N HIS A 778 -1.21 -19.89 -4.54
CA HIS A 778 -2.48 -19.34 -4.06
C HIS A 778 -3.42 -20.40 -3.46
N TYR A 779 -2.85 -21.44 -2.84
CA TYR A 779 -3.56 -22.59 -2.26
C TYR A 779 -4.39 -23.40 -3.27
N VAL A 780 -4.03 -23.35 -4.56
CA VAL A 780 -4.66 -24.18 -5.60
C VAL A 780 -3.94 -25.54 -5.67
N PRO A 781 -4.63 -26.68 -5.47
CA PRO A 781 -4.02 -28.01 -5.54
C PRO A 781 -3.46 -28.35 -6.92
N LYS A 782 -2.40 -29.17 -6.94
CA LYS A 782 -1.85 -29.73 -8.19
C LYS A 782 -2.77 -30.84 -8.70
N SER A 783 -3.76 -30.51 -9.52
CA SER A 783 -4.66 -31.47 -10.16
C SER A 783 -5.06 -31.00 -11.56
N ASP A 784 -5.14 -31.94 -12.49
CA ASP A 784 -5.66 -31.76 -13.85
C ASP A 784 -7.19 -31.58 -13.89
N LYS A 785 -7.87 -31.80 -12.77
CA LYS A 785 -9.32 -31.57 -12.60
C LYS A 785 -9.66 -30.12 -12.25
N VAL A 786 -8.68 -29.28 -11.94
CA VAL A 786 -8.87 -27.83 -11.77
C VAL A 786 -8.82 -27.17 -13.15
N MET A 787 -9.96 -26.64 -13.59
CA MET A 787 -10.15 -26.10 -14.95
C MET A 787 -9.86 -24.60 -15.03
N LEU A 788 -10.07 -23.88 -13.93
CA LEU A 788 -9.83 -22.45 -13.77
C LEU A 788 -9.45 -22.19 -12.31
N SER A 789 -8.57 -21.23 -12.07
CA SER A 789 -8.36 -20.72 -10.70
C SER A 789 -8.02 -19.23 -10.70
N SER A 790 -8.43 -18.54 -9.64
CA SER A 790 -8.00 -17.19 -9.31
C SER A 790 -6.73 -17.21 -8.47
N ARG A 791 -6.07 -16.05 -8.37
CA ARG A 791 -5.12 -15.81 -7.27
C ARG A 791 -5.89 -15.75 -5.94
N LEU A 792 -5.16 -15.84 -4.83
CA LEU A 792 -5.74 -15.59 -3.53
C LEU A 792 -5.98 -14.09 -3.39
N LEU A 793 -7.24 -13.68 -3.30
CA LEU A 793 -7.64 -12.30 -3.12
C LEU A 793 -7.71 -11.95 -1.64
N GLN A 794 -6.97 -10.94 -1.23
CA GLN A 794 -7.11 -10.28 0.07
C GLN A 794 -8.42 -9.50 0.12
N PRO A 795 -8.89 -9.09 1.32
CA PRO A 795 -10.06 -8.23 1.46
C PRO A 795 -9.97 -7.00 0.55
N THR A 796 -11.08 -6.65 -0.09
CA THR A 796 -11.26 -5.56 -1.08
C THR A 796 -10.63 -5.78 -2.46
N GLU A 797 -9.82 -6.83 -2.64
CA GLU A 797 -9.23 -7.12 -3.94
C GLU A 797 -10.24 -7.68 -4.94
N THR A 798 -9.94 -7.49 -6.23
CA THR A 798 -10.73 -8.00 -7.34
C THR A 798 -9.81 -8.53 -8.44
N GLN A 799 -10.23 -9.58 -9.15
CA GLN A 799 -9.53 -10.13 -10.31
C GLN A 799 -10.52 -10.51 -11.41
N ALA A 800 -10.21 -10.16 -12.66
CA ALA A 800 -10.89 -10.67 -13.86
C ALA A 800 -10.11 -11.87 -14.43
N ILE A 801 -10.82 -12.94 -14.81
CA ILE A 801 -10.23 -14.20 -15.28
C ILE A 801 -11.05 -14.74 -16.44
N SER A 802 -10.40 -14.93 -17.59
CA SER A 802 -11.05 -15.52 -18.76
C SER A 802 -11.12 -17.04 -18.66
N PHE A 803 -12.22 -17.61 -19.14
CA PHE A 803 -12.50 -19.04 -19.15
C PHE A 803 -13.20 -19.43 -20.45
N GLU A 804 -12.66 -20.42 -21.14
CA GLU A 804 -13.34 -21.04 -22.27
C GLU A 804 -14.33 -22.08 -21.73
N ALA A 805 -15.63 -21.85 -21.91
CA ALA A 805 -16.64 -22.76 -21.41
C ALA A 805 -16.46 -24.16 -22.00
N PRO A 806 -16.60 -25.23 -21.21
CA PRO A 806 -16.56 -26.59 -21.72
C PRO A 806 -17.57 -26.78 -22.86
N SER A 807 -17.20 -27.58 -23.87
CA SER A 807 -18.10 -27.90 -24.98
C SER A 807 -19.21 -28.86 -24.57
N GLU A 808 -19.01 -29.62 -23.49
CA GLU A 808 -19.98 -30.58 -22.96
C GLU A 808 -20.90 -29.91 -21.94
N PRO A 809 -22.23 -29.83 -22.20
CA PRO A 809 -23.19 -29.37 -21.22
C PRO A 809 -23.18 -30.22 -19.95
N GLY A 810 -23.23 -29.59 -18.79
CA GLY A 810 -23.09 -30.26 -17.50
C GLY A 810 -23.15 -29.29 -16.34
N VAL A 811 -23.09 -29.82 -15.12
CA VAL A 811 -22.94 -29.00 -13.90
C VAL A 811 -21.51 -29.14 -13.41
N TYR A 812 -20.77 -28.03 -13.52
CA TYR A 812 -19.37 -27.93 -13.10
C TYR A 812 -19.32 -27.25 -11.74
N PRO A 813 -18.71 -27.85 -10.72
CA PRO A 813 -18.59 -27.18 -9.43
C PRO A 813 -17.58 -26.05 -9.49
N TYR A 814 -17.82 -24.98 -8.74
CA TYR A 814 -16.78 -24.05 -8.34
C TYR A 814 -16.63 -24.02 -6.83
N VAL A 815 -15.43 -23.76 -6.35
CA VAL A 815 -15.04 -23.96 -4.96
C VAL A 815 -13.91 -23.00 -4.58
N CYS A 816 -13.91 -22.56 -3.32
CA CYS A 816 -12.74 -21.90 -2.70
C CYS A 816 -11.80 -22.99 -2.19
N THR A 817 -10.58 -23.04 -2.73
CA THR A 817 -9.53 -23.97 -2.30
C THR A 817 -8.63 -23.36 -1.22
N TYR A 818 -8.96 -22.19 -0.70
CA TYR A 818 -8.29 -21.72 0.51
C TYR A 818 -8.57 -22.71 1.67
N PRO A 819 -7.55 -23.07 2.48
CA PRO A 819 -7.66 -24.16 3.44
C PRO A 819 -8.89 -24.05 4.35
N GLY A 820 -9.68 -25.13 4.45
CA GLY A 820 -10.89 -25.19 5.27
C GLY A 820 -12.16 -24.56 4.68
N HIS A 821 -12.09 -23.81 3.56
CA HIS A 821 -13.25 -23.08 3.02
C HIS A 821 -14.17 -23.93 2.13
N TRP A 822 -13.60 -24.91 1.42
CA TRP A 822 -14.27 -25.69 0.37
C TRP A 822 -15.56 -26.42 0.80
N ARG A 823 -15.71 -26.75 2.10
CA ARG A 823 -16.90 -27.45 2.64
C ARG A 823 -18.15 -26.57 2.71
N ARG A 824 -17.99 -25.26 2.57
CA ARG A 824 -19.09 -24.27 2.63
C ARG A 824 -19.08 -23.34 1.43
N MET A 825 -17.91 -23.00 0.93
CA MET A 825 -17.71 -22.01 -0.11
C MET A 825 -17.59 -22.67 -1.48
N TYR A 826 -18.73 -23.10 -2.00
CA TYR A 826 -18.85 -23.74 -3.31
C TYR A 826 -20.17 -23.38 -3.98
N GLY A 827 -20.29 -23.68 -5.26
CA GLY A 827 -21.54 -23.54 -6.00
C GLY A 827 -21.54 -24.27 -7.34
N ALA A 828 -22.63 -24.12 -8.08
CA ALA A 828 -22.88 -24.86 -9.33
C ALA A 828 -22.84 -23.95 -10.56
N LEU A 829 -21.93 -24.23 -11.50
CA LEU A 829 -21.89 -23.62 -12.82
C LEU A 829 -22.60 -24.53 -13.83
N TYR A 830 -23.77 -24.12 -14.28
CA TYR A 830 -24.55 -24.80 -15.30
C TYR A 830 -24.01 -24.41 -16.68
N VAL A 831 -23.41 -25.37 -17.37
CA VAL A 831 -23.01 -25.22 -18.77
C VAL A 831 -24.14 -25.78 -19.62
N VAL A 832 -24.82 -24.92 -20.37
CA VAL A 832 -26.00 -25.26 -21.16
C VAL A 832 -25.72 -25.13 -22.66
N ALA A 833 -26.42 -25.91 -23.49
CA ALA A 833 -26.27 -25.84 -24.95
C ALA A 833 -26.82 -24.51 -25.51
N ASP A 834 -27.96 -24.04 -24.99
CA ASP A 834 -28.59 -22.77 -25.37
C ASP A 834 -28.90 -21.93 -24.12
N LEU A 835 -28.07 -20.91 -23.90
CA LEU A 835 -28.22 -19.99 -22.77
C LEU A 835 -29.48 -19.13 -22.90
N LYS A 836 -29.87 -18.75 -24.12
CA LYS A 836 -31.06 -17.90 -24.34
C LYS A 836 -32.33 -18.68 -24.00
N GLN A 837 -32.40 -19.95 -24.38
CA GLN A 837 -33.52 -20.82 -24.03
C GLN A 837 -33.57 -21.09 -22.52
N TYR A 838 -32.42 -21.36 -21.88
CA TYR A 838 -32.36 -21.55 -20.43
C TYR A 838 -32.87 -20.32 -19.67
N LEU A 839 -32.41 -19.11 -20.05
CA LEU A 839 -32.81 -17.87 -19.36
C LEU A 839 -34.30 -17.52 -19.56
N ALA A 840 -34.92 -18.01 -20.64
CA ALA A 840 -36.35 -17.80 -20.89
C ALA A 840 -37.24 -18.64 -19.97
N ASP A 841 -36.88 -19.91 -19.74
CA ASP A 841 -37.58 -20.82 -18.84
C ASP A 841 -36.62 -21.92 -18.33
N PRO A 842 -35.95 -21.72 -17.19
CA PRO A 842 -34.97 -22.66 -16.66
C PRO A 842 -35.57 -24.04 -16.33
N ASP A 843 -36.79 -24.08 -15.82
CA ASP A 843 -37.45 -25.31 -15.38
C ASP A 843 -37.85 -26.16 -16.59
N ALA A 844 -38.43 -25.53 -17.62
CA ALA A 844 -38.75 -26.22 -18.88
C ALA A 844 -37.48 -26.67 -19.62
N TYR A 845 -36.42 -25.85 -19.62
CA TYR A 845 -35.14 -26.22 -20.23
C TYR A 845 -34.52 -27.44 -19.53
N LEU A 846 -34.45 -27.45 -18.20
CA LEU A 846 -33.86 -28.56 -17.43
C LEU A 846 -34.73 -29.82 -17.48
N ALA A 847 -36.05 -29.69 -17.63
CA ALA A 847 -36.93 -30.82 -17.89
C ALA A 847 -36.68 -31.46 -19.27
N ALA A 848 -36.41 -30.63 -20.29
CA ALA A 848 -36.11 -31.08 -21.65
C ALA A 848 -34.65 -31.55 -21.84
N ASN A 849 -33.72 -30.98 -21.07
CA ASN A 849 -32.28 -31.24 -21.12
C ASN A 849 -31.76 -31.51 -19.69
N PRO A 850 -31.96 -32.72 -19.14
CA PRO A 850 -31.57 -33.02 -17.77
C PRO A 850 -30.05 -32.91 -17.55
N LEU A 851 -29.64 -32.11 -16.57
CA LEU A 851 -28.24 -31.96 -16.15
C LEU A 851 -28.07 -32.53 -14.73
N PRO A 852 -27.68 -33.81 -14.57
CA PRO A 852 -27.57 -34.43 -13.26
C PRO A 852 -26.42 -33.84 -12.44
N LEU A 853 -26.65 -33.66 -11.14
CA LEU A 853 -25.61 -33.27 -10.19
C LEU A 853 -24.74 -34.50 -9.87
N GLN A 854 -23.45 -34.43 -10.20
CA GLN A 854 -22.50 -35.51 -9.91
C GLN A 854 -21.82 -35.36 -8.54
N ASP A 855 -21.83 -34.15 -7.97
CA ASP A 855 -21.25 -33.85 -6.67
C ASP A 855 -22.36 -33.75 -5.60
N GLU A 856 -22.27 -34.62 -4.58
CA GLU A 856 -23.28 -34.71 -3.51
C GLU A 856 -23.50 -33.39 -2.77
N LEU A 857 -22.44 -32.61 -2.56
CA LEU A 857 -22.50 -31.33 -1.85
C LEU A 857 -23.38 -30.28 -2.57
N LEU A 858 -23.52 -30.37 -3.91
CA LEU A 858 -24.35 -29.44 -4.68
C LEU A 858 -25.85 -29.60 -4.42
N LYS A 859 -26.30 -30.74 -3.88
CA LYS A 859 -27.71 -30.96 -3.52
C LYS A 859 -28.18 -30.00 -2.42
N TYR A 860 -27.26 -29.50 -1.59
CA TYR A 860 -27.56 -28.59 -0.49
C TYR A 860 -27.59 -27.12 -0.90
N ASN A 861 -27.24 -26.76 -2.15
CA ASN A 861 -27.27 -25.37 -2.61
C ASN A 861 -28.66 -24.74 -2.43
N ALA A 862 -29.74 -25.50 -2.60
CA ALA A 862 -31.10 -24.96 -2.46
C ALA A 862 -31.55 -24.63 -1.02
N ARG A 863 -30.82 -25.06 0.03
CA ARG A 863 -31.19 -24.80 1.44
C ARG A 863 -30.52 -23.51 1.90
N ASN A 864 -31.26 -22.46 2.27
CA ASN A 864 -30.67 -21.24 2.84
C ASN A 864 -31.67 -20.52 3.76
N THR A 865 -32.16 -21.22 4.78
CA THR A 865 -33.11 -20.66 5.74
C THR A 865 -32.36 -19.80 6.76
N GLU A 866 -32.71 -18.53 6.89
CA GLU A 866 -32.20 -17.68 7.98
C GLU A 866 -33.04 -17.93 9.25
N TRP A 867 -32.51 -18.78 10.14
CA TRP A 867 -33.19 -19.15 11.38
C TRP A 867 -33.07 -18.04 12.43
N ALA A 868 -34.20 -17.60 13.00
CA ALA A 868 -34.21 -16.73 14.15
C ALA A 868 -34.07 -17.55 15.45
N PHE A 869 -33.56 -16.93 16.51
CA PHE A 869 -33.45 -17.58 17.81
C PHE A 869 -34.81 -18.13 18.29
N ASP A 870 -35.88 -17.35 18.12
CA ASP A 870 -37.23 -17.70 18.57
C ASP A 870 -37.84 -18.90 17.80
N ASP A 871 -37.35 -19.22 16.60
CA ASP A 871 -37.80 -20.39 15.82
C ASP A 871 -37.37 -21.71 16.46
N LEU A 872 -36.28 -21.68 17.24
CA LEU A 872 -35.56 -22.85 17.75
C LEU A 872 -35.46 -22.88 19.28
N ALA A 873 -35.54 -21.73 19.94
CA ALA A 873 -35.36 -21.60 21.39
C ALA A 873 -36.29 -22.49 22.22
N PRO A 874 -37.62 -22.55 21.96
CA PRO A 874 -38.54 -23.37 22.77
C PRO A 874 -38.17 -24.86 22.79
N SER A 875 -37.67 -25.40 21.67
CA SER A 875 -37.25 -26.81 21.58
C SER A 875 -35.83 -27.06 22.07
N SER A 876 -34.94 -26.07 21.97
CA SER A 876 -33.60 -26.17 22.58
C SER A 876 -33.68 -26.17 24.12
N MET A 877 -34.63 -25.46 24.72
CA MET A 877 -34.84 -25.41 26.17
C MET A 877 -35.30 -26.76 26.75
N THR A 878 -36.07 -27.55 25.99
CA THR A 878 -36.50 -28.90 26.39
C THR A 878 -35.33 -29.88 26.51
N LEU A 879 -34.19 -29.63 25.84
CA LEU A 879 -32.96 -30.43 25.97
C LEU A 879 -32.24 -30.21 27.31
N ALA A 880 -32.48 -29.08 28.00
CA ALA A 880 -31.81 -28.72 29.26
C ALA A 880 -32.48 -29.32 30.51
N ILE A 881 -33.75 -29.74 30.40
CA ILE A 881 -34.54 -30.24 31.52
C ILE A 881 -34.38 -31.76 31.57
N GLY A 882 -33.28 -32.20 32.19
CA GLY A 882 -33.18 -33.59 32.64
C GLY A 882 -34.39 -33.93 33.51
N HIS A 883 -34.98 -35.11 33.29
CA HIS A 883 -36.16 -35.60 34.01
C HIS A 883 -36.14 -35.25 35.50
N GLY A 884 -37.00 -34.30 35.88
CA GLY A 884 -37.18 -33.85 37.26
C GLY A 884 -38.55 -33.22 37.43
N ASP A 885 -39.51 -34.05 37.86
CA ASP A 885 -40.75 -33.73 38.57
C ASP A 885 -41.41 -32.37 38.30
N HIS A 886 -41.98 -32.14 37.11
CA HIS A 886 -43.23 -31.37 37.00
C HIS A 886 -44.04 -31.84 35.80
N ALA A 887 -45.24 -32.35 36.09
CA ALA A 887 -46.23 -32.76 35.14
C ALA A 887 -46.82 -31.54 34.42
N ASP A 888 -46.46 -31.35 33.15
CA ASP A 888 -47.42 -30.87 32.16
C ASP A 888 -47.15 -31.56 30.82
N HIS A 889 -48.02 -32.52 30.51
CA HIS A 889 -47.96 -33.35 29.32
C HIS A 889 -48.56 -32.59 28.12
N GLN A 890 -47.73 -32.13 27.18
CA GLN A 890 -48.21 -32.01 25.79
C GLN A 890 -47.17 -32.00 24.66
N HIS A 891 -45.86 -32.10 24.92
CA HIS A 891 -44.87 -32.36 23.86
C HIS A 891 -43.97 -33.53 24.26
N ALA A 892 -44.28 -34.72 23.73
CA ALA A 892 -43.38 -35.87 23.79
C ALA A 892 -42.08 -35.50 23.07
N THR A 893 -40.97 -35.40 23.80
CA THR A 893 -39.65 -35.18 23.22
C THR A 893 -39.19 -36.48 22.57
N GLU A 894 -39.26 -36.57 21.24
CA GLU A 894 -38.53 -37.59 20.48
C GLU A 894 -37.04 -37.50 20.84
N ALA A 895 -36.45 -38.64 21.20
CA ALA A 895 -35.03 -38.74 21.50
C ALA A 895 -34.22 -38.16 20.33
N ARG A 896 -33.22 -37.34 20.65
CA ARG A 896 -32.34 -36.76 19.63
C ARG A 896 -31.48 -37.86 19.00
N ASN A 897 -31.04 -37.67 17.77
CA ASN A 897 -30.24 -38.67 17.06
C ASN A 897 -28.74 -38.31 17.11
N PHE A 898 -27.97 -39.13 17.83
CA PHE A 898 -26.53 -38.96 17.99
C PHE A 898 -25.78 -38.97 16.65
N GLU A 899 -26.09 -39.91 15.76
CA GLU A 899 -25.41 -40.06 14.48
C GLU A 899 -25.73 -38.91 13.53
N VAL A 900 -26.97 -38.40 13.55
CA VAL A 900 -27.35 -37.19 12.80
C VAL A 900 -26.62 -35.98 13.34
N GLY A 901 -26.62 -35.75 14.67
CA GLY A 901 -25.92 -34.62 15.28
C GLY A 901 -24.41 -34.63 15.00
N LYS A 902 -23.79 -35.82 15.05
CA LYS A 902 -22.38 -36.03 14.68
C LYS A 902 -22.12 -35.77 13.20
N SER A 903 -23.00 -36.24 12.31
CA SER A 903 -22.89 -36.00 10.86
C SER A 903 -23.02 -34.52 10.53
N VAL A 904 -24.01 -33.84 11.13
CA VAL A 904 -24.25 -32.40 10.96
C VAL A 904 -23.08 -31.58 11.51
N PHE A 905 -22.44 -32.00 12.60
CA PHE A 905 -21.23 -31.35 13.12
C PHE A 905 -20.08 -31.32 12.11
N LYS A 906 -19.96 -32.36 11.27
CA LYS A 906 -19.02 -32.39 10.13
C LYS A 906 -19.51 -31.54 8.96
N ALA A 907 -20.76 -31.72 8.55
CA ALA A 907 -21.34 -31.02 7.40
C ALA A 907 -21.39 -29.50 7.57
N ALA A 908 -21.68 -29.02 8.79
CA ALA A 908 -21.65 -27.60 9.14
C ALA A 908 -20.22 -27.05 9.33
N SER A 909 -19.19 -27.84 9.06
CA SER A 909 -17.76 -27.46 9.19
C SER A 909 -17.31 -27.12 10.61
N CYS A 910 -18.06 -27.51 11.65
CA CYS A 910 -17.69 -27.26 13.04
C CYS A 910 -16.37 -27.96 13.42
N VAL A 911 -16.13 -29.16 12.86
CA VAL A 911 -14.88 -29.94 13.03
C VAL A 911 -13.62 -29.21 12.58
N SER A 912 -13.74 -28.22 11.68
CA SER A 912 -12.60 -27.44 11.19
C SER A 912 -12.02 -26.52 12.27
N CYS A 913 -12.76 -26.26 13.35
CA CYS A 913 -12.32 -25.39 14.44
C CYS A 913 -12.46 -26.01 15.83
N HIS A 914 -13.45 -26.89 16.03
CA HIS A 914 -13.81 -27.41 17.35
C HIS A 914 -13.55 -28.90 17.47
N GLN A 915 -13.01 -29.31 18.63
CA GLN A 915 -12.84 -30.71 19.00
C GLN A 915 -14.03 -31.19 19.85
N LEU A 916 -14.61 -32.32 19.48
CA LEU A 916 -15.70 -32.98 20.20
C LEU A 916 -15.69 -34.49 19.92
N GLY A 917 -15.85 -35.33 20.96
CA GLY A 917 -15.94 -36.79 20.78
C GLY A 917 -14.71 -37.44 20.10
N GLY A 918 -13.54 -36.81 20.16
CA GLY A 918 -12.31 -37.28 19.49
C GLY A 918 -12.18 -36.89 18.01
N GLU A 919 -13.13 -36.12 17.46
CA GLU A 919 -13.11 -35.61 16.09
C GLU A 919 -12.89 -34.09 16.07
N GLY A 920 -12.34 -33.58 14.96
CA GLY A 920 -12.03 -32.16 14.76
C GLY A 920 -10.66 -31.74 15.32
N ILE A 921 -10.36 -30.45 15.19
CA ILE A 921 -9.11 -29.84 15.68
C ILE A 921 -9.40 -28.87 16.83
N GLN A 922 -8.42 -28.65 17.70
CA GLN A 922 -8.55 -27.73 18.84
C GLN A 922 -8.02 -26.34 18.46
N PHE A 923 -8.79 -25.61 17.65
CA PHE A 923 -8.55 -24.19 17.41
C PHE A 923 -9.49 -23.32 18.27
N GLY A 924 -10.80 -23.46 18.07
CA GLY A 924 -11.84 -22.87 18.92
C GLY A 924 -11.96 -23.56 20.29
N PRO A 925 -12.92 -23.14 21.13
CA PRO A 925 -13.20 -23.80 22.41
C PRO A 925 -13.36 -25.32 22.25
N GLU A 926 -12.73 -26.08 23.16
CA GLU A 926 -12.94 -27.52 23.27
C GLU A 926 -14.35 -27.79 23.80
N LEU A 927 -15.25 -28.24 22.92
CA LEU A 927 -16.68 -28.28 23.19
C LEU A 927 -17.05 -29.32 24.26
N ALA A 928 -16.21 -30.34 24.45
CA ALA A 928 -16.36 -31.32 25.54
C ALA A 928 -16.08 -30.74 26.94
N LYS A 929 -15.48 -29.54 27.04
CA LYS A 929 -15.06 -28.91 28.30
C LYS A 929 -15.68 -27.52 28.53
N LEU A 930 -16.83 -27.26 27.92
CA LEU A 930 -17.57 -26.02 28.16
C LEU A 930 -17.99 -25.92 29.63
N ASP A 931 -17.91 -24.71 30.20
CA ASP A 931 -18.44 -24.44 31.53
C ASP A 931 -19.98 -24.57 31.56
N MET A 932 -20.56 -24.59 32.76
CA MET A 932 -22.00 -24.82 32.94
C MET A 932 -22.89 -23.75 32.27
N GLU A 933 -22.40 -22.53 32.07
CA GLU A 933 -23.15 -21.47 31.40
C GLU A 933 -23.07 -21.62 29.89
N LYS A 934 -21.87 -21.91 29.35
CA LYS A 934 -21.65 -22.08 27.91
C LYS A 934 -22.19 -23.41 27.37
N ASN A 935 -22.33 -24.43 28.22
CA ASN A 935 -22.91 -25.72 27.82
C ASN A 935 -24.45 -25.73 27.77
N LYS A 936 -25.13 -24.61 28.07
CA LYS A 936 -26.60 -24.56 27.96
C LYS A 936 -27.02 -24.64 26.50
N PRO A 937 -28.02 -25.47 26.12
CA PRO A 937 -28.52 -25.57 24.75
C PRO A 937 -28.90 -24.21 24.12
N THR A 938 -29.44 -23.28 24.91
CA THR A 938 -29.78 -21.93 24.45
C THR A 938 -28.55 -21.08 24.15
N HIS A 939 -27.47 -21.22 24.92
CA HIS A 939 -26.21 -20.52 24.66
C HIS A 939 -25.49 -21.09 23.43
N ILE A 940 -25.54 -22.42 23.25
CA ILE A 940 -25.03 -23.10 22.05
C ILE A 940 -25.81 -22.62 20.81
N LEU A 941 -27.13 -22.58 20.88
CA LEU A 941 -27.99 -22.06 19.82
C LEU A 941 -27.68 -20.59 19.49
N GLU A 942 -27.56 -19.73 20.51
CA GLU A 942 -27.23 -18.32 20.32
C GLU A 942 -25.85 -18.15 19.67
N SER A 943 -24.85 -18.91 20.11
CA SER A 943 -23.50 -18.87 19.52
C SER A 943 -23.46 -19.41 18.10
N LEU A 944 -24.36 -20.33 17.74
CA LEU A 944 -24.50 -20.87 16.39
C LEU A 944 -25.17 -19.87 15.42
N LEU A 945 -26.18 -19.15 15.90
CA LEU A 945 -26.96 -18.20 15.09
C LEU A 945 -26.31 -16.80 15.02
N ASP A 946 -25.69 -16.33 16.11
CA ASP A 946 -25.03 -15.03 16.21
C ASP A 946 -23.64 -15.16 16.89
N PRO A 947 -22.65 -15.73 16.18
CA PRO A 947 -21.31 -15.95 16.73
C PRO A 947 -20.55 -14.67 17.07
N SER A 948 -20.99 -13.50 16.56
CA SER A 948 -20.34 -12.21 16.82
C SER A 948 -20.87 -11.50 18.07
N LYS A 949 -22.00 -11.96 18.64
CA LYS A 949 -22.62 -11.39 19.84
C LYS A 949 -21.66 -11.33 21.03
N VAL A 950 -20.95 -12.43 21.28
CA VAL A 950 -19.95 -12.55 22.35
C VAL A 950 -18.73 -13.27 21.81
N ILE A 951 -17.63 -12.53 21.64
CA ILE A 951 -16.35 -13.07 21.16
C ILE A 951 -15.38 -13.08 22.35
N ASP A 952 -14.80 -14.23 22.67
CA ASP A 952 -13.72 -14.30 23.65
C ASP A 952 -12.47 -13.61 23.08
N ASP A 953 -11.79 -12.76 23.86
CA ASP A 953 -10.68 -11.95 23.36
C ASP A 953 -9.52 -12.81 22.82
N LYS A 954 -9.38 -14.07 23.28
CA LYS A 954 -8.39 -15.02 22.74
C LYS A 954 -8.66 -15.48 21.30
N TYR A 955 -9.90 -15.38 20.83
CA TYR A 955 -10.31 -15.77 19.47
C TYR A 955 -10.67 -14.56 18.61
N ARG A 956 -10.35 -13.35 19.08
CA ARG A 956 -10.75 -12.13 18.42
C ARG A 956 -9.69 -11.66 17.44
N SER A 957 -10.11 -11.47 16.20
CA SER A 957 -9.26 -10.87 15.17
C SER A 957 -9.06 -9.37 15.39
N TYR A 958 -7.89 -8.90 14.99
CA TYR A 958 -7.52 -7.50 14.90
C TYR A 958 -7.05 -7.23 13.48
N THR A 959 -7.38 -6.05 12.99
CA THR A 959 -6.78 -5.51 11.76
C THR A 959 -5.66 -4.57 12.16
N PHE A 960 -4.45 -4.88 11.72
CA PHE A 960 -3.25 -4.09 11.91
C PHE A 960 -2.95 -3.36 10.61
N VAL A 961 -3.05 -2.03 10.63
CA VAL A 961 -2.60 -1.17 9.53
C VAL A 961 -1.14 -0.85 9.81
N LEU A 962 -0.26 -1.22 8.89
CA LEU A 962 1.17 -0.96 9.01
C LEU A 962 1.56 0.40 8.39
N ASP A 963 2.70 0.94 8.77
CA ASP A 963 3.35 2.13 8.19
C ASP A 963 3.67 1.96 6.68
N SER A 964 3.82 0.72 6.24
CA SER A 964 3.90 0.33 4.83
C SER A 964 2.58 0.51 4.08
N GLY A 965 1.46 0.71 4.79
CA GLY A 965 0.09 0.72 4.27
C GLY A 965 -0.52 -0.68 4.11
N GLN A 966 0.21 -1.76 4.44
CA GLN A 966 -0.33 -3.11 4.43
C GLN A 966 -1.32 -3.28 5.59
N SER A 967 -2.49 -3.84 5.31
CA SER A 967 -3.46 -4.23 6.33
C SER A 967 -3.35 -5.74 6.57
N ILE A 968 -3.03 -6.12 7.79
CA ILE A 968 -2.95 -7.53 8.21
C ILE A 968 -4.10 -7.78 9.18
N THR A 969 -5.03 -8.64 8.81
CA THR A 969 -6.11 -9.07 9.71
C THR A 969 -5.79 -10.44 10.26
N GLY A 970 -5.76 -10.58 11.58
CA GLY A 970 -5.50 -11.87 12.23
C GLY A 970 -5.65 -11.79 13.75
N MET A 971 -5.53 -12.94 14.42
CA MET A 971 -5.62 -13.02 15.88
C MET A 971 -4.24 -12.90 16.52
N ILE A 972 -4.19 -12.35 17.73
CA ILE A 972 -2.94 -12.23 18.48
C ILE A 972 -2.67 -13.54 19.19
N LEU A 973 -1.56 -14.19 18.81
CA LEU A 973 -1.06 -15.38 19.47
C LEU A 973 -0.26 -15.02 20.72
N ASP A 974 0.59 -14.00 20.60
CA ASP A 974 1.53 -13.56 21.62
C ASP A 974 1.88 -12.09 21.39
N GLU A 975 2.16 -11.35 22.45
CA GLU A 975 2.45 -9.92 22.37
C GLU A 975 3.51 -9.55 23.42
N THR A 976 4.60 -8.93 22.98
CA THR A 976 5.67 -8.39 23.83
C THR A 976 5.65 -6.86 23.79
N ASP A 977 6.59 -6.20 24.49
CA ASP A 977 6.69 -4.74 24.46
C ASP A 977 7.06 -4.17 23.08
N THR A 978 7.65 -4.98 22.19
CA THR A 978 8.15 -4.54 20.89
C THR A 978 7.47 -5.20 19.70
N GLU A 979 6.84 -6.36 19.90
CA GLU A 979 6.30 -7.18 18.81
C GLU A 979 4.90 -7.72 19.14
N VAL A 980 4.10 -7.93 18.09
CA VAL A 980 2.82 -8.65 18.12
C VAL A 980 2.94 -9.82 17.16
N LYS A 981 2.73 -11.04 17.64
CA LYS A 981 2.66 -12.24 16.81
C LYS A 981 1.21 -12.49 16.40
N VAL A 982 0.94 -12.41 15.12
CA VAL A 982 -0.40 -12.48 14.54
C VAL A 982 -0.56 -13.74 13.71
N ILE A 983 -1.61 -14.50 13.99
CA ILE A 983 -2.06 -15.61 13.14
C ILE A 983 -3.14 -15.06 12.20
N ILE A 984 -2.79 -14.94 10.93
CA ILE A 984 -3.70 -14.48 9.87
C ILE A 984 -4.77 -15.54 9.58
N ASP A 985 -4.35 -16.81 9.54
CA ASP A 985 -5.25 -17.95 9.37
C ASP A 985 -4.92 -19.07 10.38
N PRO A 986 -5.82 -19.36 11.32
CA PRO A 986 -5.62 -20.42 12.30
C PRO A 986 -5.72 -21.85 11.76
N ILE A 987 -6.41 -22.07 10.63
CA ILE A 987 -6.69 -23.40 10.08
C ILE A 987 -5.50 -23.89 9.26
N ALA A 988 -4.81 -22.99 8.53
CA ALA A 988 -3.68 -23.32 7.68
C ALA A 988 -2.37 -23.67 8.43
N LYS A 989 -2.35 -23.64 9.78
CA LYS A 989 -1.15 -23.78 10.63
C LYS A 989 0.10 -23.00 10.14
N PRO A 990 -0.01 -21.72 9.72
CA PRO A 990 1.16 -20.94 9.32
C PRO A 990 2.04 -20.59 10.54
N GLU A 991 3.34 -20.33 10.30
CA GLU A 991 4.14 -19.61 11.28
C GLU A 991 3.50 -18.24 11.58
N PRO A 992 3.44 -17.80 12.85
CA PRO A 992 2.81 -16.53 13.19
C PRO A 992 3.58 -15.37 12.54
N THR A 993 2.85 -14.46 11.91
CA THR A 993 3.41 -13.23 11.35
C THR A 993 3.84 -12.32 12.49
N VAL A 994 5.12 -11.97 12.54
CA VAL A 994 5.68 -11.09 13.58
C VAL A 994 5.59 -9.64 13.10
N LEU A 995 4.81 -8.83 13.78
CA LEU A 995 4.66 -7.40 13.52
C LEU A 995 5.42 -6.60 14.57
N LYS A 996 6.33 -5.72 14.18
CA LYS A 996 6.91 -4.77 15.14
C LYS A 996 5.87 -3.74 15.50
N LYS A 997 5.68 -3.45 16.78
CA LYS A 997 4.73 -2.42 17.25
C LYS A 997 5.01 -1.04 16.65
N SER A 998 6.29 -0.74 16.38
CA SER A 998 6.70 0.50 15.71
C SER A 998 6.17 0.63 14.28
N GLN A 999 5.86 -0.50 13.62
CA GLN A 999 5.34 -0.53 12.26
C GLN A 999 3.81 -0.46 12.24
N ILE A 1000 3.11 -0.57 13.37
CA ILE A 1000 1.65 -0.57 13.42
C ILE A 1000 1.16 0.88 13.57
N GLU A 1001 0.59 1.46 12.51
CA GLU A 1001 -0.09 2.75 12.52
C GLU A 1001 -1.42 2.68 13.27
N GLU A 1002 -2.21 1.64 12.99
CA GLU A 1002 -3.55 1.49 13.54
C GLU A 1002 -3.83 0.03 13.89
N ARG A 1003 -4.48 -0.20 15.03
CA ARG A 1003 -4.95 -1.51 15.47
C ARG A 1003 -6.45 -1.44 15.73
N ILE A 1004 -7.22 -2.13 14.89
CA ILE A 1004 -8.67 -2.12 14.92
C ILE A 1004 -9.16 -3.46 15.46
N LYS A 1005 -9.95 -3.44 16.55
CA LYS A 1005 -10.56 -4.63 17.14
C LYS A 1005 -11.75 -5.07 16.27
N SER A 1006 -11.73 -6.31 15.76
CA SER A 1006 -12.84 -6.80 14.94
C SER A 1006 -14.13 -6.93 15.78
N PRO A 1007 -15.26 -6.36 15.32
CA PRO A 1007 -16.57 -6.62 15.90
C PRO A 1007 -17.15 -7.97 15.45
N VAL A 1008 -16.49 -8.67 14.51
CA VAL A 1008 -16.97 -9.88 13.86
C VAL A 1008 -16.13 -11.08 14.27
N SER A 1009 -16.80 -12.20 14.55
CA SER A 1009 -16.18 -13.48 14.89
C SER A 1009 -15.53 -14.15 13.69
N VAL A 1010 -14.48 -14.94 13.93
CA VAL A 1010 -13.91 -15.87 12.94
C VAL A 1010 -14.82 -17.06 12.66
N MET A 1011 -15.77 -17.36 13.56
CA MET A 1011 -16.82 -18.34 13.33
C MET A 1011 -17.85 -17.75 12.34
N PRO A 1012 -18.05 -18.34 11.16
CA PRO A 1012 -18.89 -17.75 10.11
C PRO A 1012 -20.34 -17.55 10.54
N LEU A 1013 -20.97 -16.49 10.05
CA LEU A 1013 -22.41 -16.28 10.23
C LEU A 1013 -23.23 -17.24 9.35
N GLY A 1014 -24.39 -17.66 9.85
CA GLY A 1014 -25.36 -18.47 9.12
C GLY A 1014 -24.97 -19.94 8.99
N LEU A 1015 -24.21 -20.49 9.95
CA LEU A 1015 -23.79 -21.91 9.95
C LEU A 1015 -24.98 -22.88 9.89
N ALA A 1016 -26.12 -22.49 10.46
CA ALA A 1016 -27.35 -23.25 10.46
C ALA A 1016 -28.17 -23.17 9.16
N ASN A 1017 -27.83 -22.28 8.21
CA ASN A 1017 -28.75 -21.96 7.11
C ASN A 1017 -29.02 -23.11 6.12
N LYS A 1018 -28.07 -24.04 6.01
CA LYS A 1018 -28.17 -25.22 5.14
C LYS A 1018 -28.84 -26.40 5.87
N LEU A 1019 -29.11 -26.27 7.17
CA LEU A 1019 -29.67 -27.29 8.03
C LEU A 1019 -31.19 -27.10 8.19
N SER A 1020 -31.88 -28.22 8.30
CA SER A 1020 -33.27 -28.27 8.76
C SER A 1020 -33.35 -28.06 10.27
N ARG A 1021 -34.56 -27.76 10.74
CA ARG A 1021 -34.86 -27.59 12.16
C ARG A 1021 -34.38 -28.75 13.03
N GLU A 1022 -34.67 -29.98 12.62
CA GLU A 1022 -34.34 -31.18 13.41
C GLU A 1022 -32.82 -31.45 13.42
N GLU A 1023 -32.14 -31.24 12.28
CA GLU A 1023 -30.67 -31.33 12.19
C GLU A 1023 -29.98 -30.33 13.13
N ILE A 1024 -30.53 -29.12 13.30
CA ILE A 1024 -30.00 -28.12 14.26
C ILE A 1024 -30.20 -28.58 15.70
N LEU A 1025 -31.35 -29.15 16.04
CA LEU A 1025 -31.62 -29.67 17.38
C LEU A 1025 -30.74 -30.87 17.73
N ASP A 1026 -30.51 -31.78 16.78
CA ASP A 1026 -29.59 -32.91 16.93
C ASP A 1026 -28.14 -32.44 17.08
N LEU A 1027 -27.72 -31.40 16.34
CA LEU A 1027 -26.41 -30.76 16.50
C LEU A 1027 -26.22 -30.16 17.90
N ILE A 1028 -27.22 -29.41 18.39
CA ILE A 1028 -27.17 -28.82 19.74
C ILE A 1028 -27.09 -29.91 20.81
N ALA A 1029 -27.86 -31.00 20.66
CA ALA A 1029 -27.82 -32.13 21.58
C ALA A 1029 -26.46 -32.87 21.56
N TYR A 1030 -25.84 -32.98 20.39
CA TYR A 1030 -24.49 -33.54 20.25
C TYR A 1030 -23.43 -32.70 20.94
N VAL A 1031 -23.48 -31.36 20.81
CA VAL A 1031 -22.56 -30.46 21.53
C VAL A 1031 -22.83 -30.48 23.04
N HIS A 1032 -24.10 -30.39 23.45
CA HIS A 1032 -24.49 -30.35 24.86
C HIS A 1032 -24.09 -31.61 25.64
N SER A 1033 -24.15 -32.77 24.99
CA SER A 1033 -23.74 -34.06 25.57
C SER A 1033 -22.23 -34.24 25.69
N GLY A 1034 -21.42 -33.28 25.22
CA GLY A 1034 -19.97 -33.45 25.11
C GLY A 1034 -19.57 -34.56 24.12
N GLY A 1035 -20.46 -34.93 23.20
CA GLY A 1035 -20.27 -36.05 22.29
C GLY A 1035 -20.39 -37.42 22.96
N ASP A 1036 -21.00 -37.52 24.15
CA ASP A 1036 -21.26 -38.80 24.82
C ASP A 1036 -22.55 -39.47 24.29
N PRO A 1037 -22.47 -40.60 23.56
CA PRO A 1037 -23.65 -41.29 23.06
C PRO A 1037 -24.55 -41.86 24.18
N LYS A 1038 -24.07 -41.93 25.41
CA LYS A 1038 -24.83 -42.41 26.58
C LYS A 1038 -25.54 -41.29 27.35
N HIS A 1039 -25.43 -40.05 26.90
CA HIS A 1039 -26.05 -38.91 27.56
C HIS A 1039 -27.59 -39.01 27.54
N ALA A 1040 -28.24 -38.52 28.61
CA ALA A 1040 -29.70 -38.66 28.79
C ALA A 1040 -30.54 -38.06 27.64
N VAL A 1041 -30.01 -37.09 26.90
CA VAL A 1041 -30.67 -36.48 25.73
C VAL A 1041 -30.87 -37.46 24.55
N PHE A 1042 -30.14 -38.57 24.55
CA PHE A 1042 -30.26 -39.66 23.58
C PHE A 1042 -30.97 -40.89 24.16
N ALA A 1043 -31.22 -40.92 25.47
CA ALA A 1043 -31.83 -42.04 26.18
C ALA A 1043 -33.37 -42.01 26.02
N GLY A 1044 -33.82 -42.35 24.81
CA GLY A 1044 -35.25 -42.54 24.50
C GLY A 1044 -35.54 -43.26 23.18
N GLY A 1045 -34.51 -43.71 22.45
CA GLY A 1045 -34.67 -44.57 21.27
C GLY A 1045 -34.49 -46.04 21.64
N HIS A 1046 -35.59 -46.76 21.81
CA HIS A 1046 -35.59 -48.22 21.65
C HIS A 1046 -35.48 -48.58 20.17
N ASP A 1047 -34.81 -49.70 19.89
CA ASP A 1047 -34.64 -50.34 18.58
C ASP A 1047 -35.82 -50.17 17.62
N HIS A 1048 -35.51 -49.72 16.40
CA HIS A 1048 -36.28 -50.07 15.22
C HIS A 1048 -35.37 -50.79 14.22
N ASP A 1049 -35.22 -52.10 14.44
CA ASP A 1049 -35.07 -53.06 13.35
C ASP A 1049 -36.28 -52.90 12.42
N HIS A 1050 -36.05 -52.48 11.16
CA HIS A 1050 -36.72 -52.96 9.94
C HIS A 1050 -36.11 -52.40 8.66
#